data_AF-A0A443REC1-F1
#
_entry.id   AF-A0A443REC1-F1
#
_cell.length_a   1.000
_cell.length_b   1.000
_cell.length_c   1.000
_cell.angle_alpha   90.00
_cell.angle_beta   90.00
_cell.angle_gamma   90.00
#
_symmetry.space_group_name_H-M   'P 1'
#
loop_
_entity.id
_entity.type
_entity.pdbx_description
1 polymer ?
#
loop_
_entity_poly.entity_id
_entity_poly.type
_entity_poly.pdbx_seq_one_letter_code
_entity_poly.pdbx_strand_id
1 'polypeptide(L)'
;MSSFRTKFVPRTPITKWFPRHMFKGMLQIQSRLANVDCVLEVHDARIPYTGRSSHFHQSLISIRPHVLILNKCDLIDDNQAKAIKRQLSRTTKHIIFTDCKGGRNCRQILPTILKLMLASDRFKRSDASDIRLMCIGIPNVGKSTVINKLRQLHSDKSIHNKKPAIVGPTAGVTRNVMEKIKICSNPLVYLLDTPGILEPKNVSQDDIMKMALCSTQSDQYIGIQNIADYLLYWLNKHKHFSYVELFNLKKPYDNIDELLIEIALASDYYAKFKTPSGKTGLRPDLLQATENFINSFRTGKLGKFVLDEDFLEEKYRENVQTVYSPSDAYQESILKPIRSYSDVAIFHYSVPSQSSKASWTFIAFSDDSSCEEKIVHIYLRYGSYPVISIDNISFPENVVLPTDLDESLYYVKAITRFQPKDMPVIDILNPYPGSWFAIAFIVSDGNEAIKQQGIGKKCHYSIGSMASWNQELNVHLLMPSIPIRLQNYSEIAWFKFFVPENTFAFRIRFSENVNTLNSSVESHFYTECSFVFGISSDSLPFLNSCSNSTKYILDNDSQSLDHLVLQPRTNVYYYIGLKAHTEIDINVIVIFEECEMSFTNIDWFPASLNFKATSAQKSETSLSTHKYSDIVEKFISAKRSYSQNPPCLPILPLTRIKHAQDFLDSFMFQGKDWFSSRVSLSCKKLVYIRFEILPFIDIGGTLITKFIIDRYSQINLRHRDLVIYICLRSQRPPPYLSEIEAIDCPRSQLSMRLEFNDSQSTSTLRLIPFPKPGTWFISLQPLCYNNTSNDTQDNEDIFHLDLRIRLQPCVMENEQCGGHGFCKENHFRHFYFSSCHCTDGWKGWGCTNGISSFSPYLSLLQTLLLILSNLFFIPAIYIATKWKFYAEAIVYLATMIFSSFYHACDTENIAICIFKYDVLQFCDFYSAILSFWVTIVAMACLPLSVSSMAHMAGALGIALAVQAEKTGLWTFVVPVATGIAIMLLSWGNQCWHSKSFRLTRKLLHLIPGVAFVLTGLILFAFLETEGNYKYIHSAWHATIALSISFLLPRNQQLENATKASNSLEVCNEREANTESEAKESEMIDIAEYRLNSDLTTLLSKESS
;
A
#
# COMPACT_ATOMS: atom_id res chain seq x y z
N MET A 1 19.21 -47.10 -31.21
CA MET A 1 19.29 -46.27 -29.99
C MET A 1 18.07 -45.38 -29.96
N SER A 2 17.18 -45.52 -28.98
CA SER A 2 16.09 -44.56 -28.81
C SER A 2 16.70 -43.20 -28.45
N SER A 3 16.32 -42.15 -29.17
CA SER A 3 16.76 -40.79 -28.84
C SER A 3 16.23 -40.39 -27.47
N PHE A 4 17.10 -39.94 -26.56
CA PHE A 4 16.68 -39.32 -25.29
C PHE A 4 15.79 -38.11 -25.55
N ARG A 5 14.87 -37.82 -24.63
CA ARG A 5 13.99 -36.65 -24.74
C ARG A 5 14.77 -35.34 -24.81
N THR A 6 14.31 -34.43 -25.67
CA THR A 6 14.91 -33.10 -25.90
C THR A 6 14.24 -31.98 -25.09
N LYS A 7 13.09 -32.27 -24.46
CA LYS A 7 12.33 -31.32 -23.65
C LYS A 7 11.86 -31.99 -22.37
N PHE A 8 11.97 -31.25 -21.26
CA PHE A 8 11.42 -31.67 -19.97
C PHE A 8 9.95 -31.26 -19.84
N VAL A 9 9.11 -32.20 -19.38
CA VAL A 9 7.70 -31.97 -19.06
C VAL A 9 7.48 -32.46 -17.62
N PRO A 10 7.00 -31.59 -16.70
CA PRO A 10 6.85 -31.96 -15.31
C PRO A 10 5.63 -32.87 -15.13
N ARG A 11 5.70 -33.83 -14.19
CA ARG A 11 4.61 -34.78 -13.90
C ARG A 11 3.42 -34.10 -13.23
N THR A 12 3.69 -33.07 -12.44
CA THR A 12 2.68 -32.22 -11.79
C THR A 12 2.97 -30.74 -12.08
N PRO A 13 1.95 -29.88 -12.14
CA PRO A 13 2.15 -28.44 -12.36
C PRO A 13 3.05 -27.85 -11.28
N ILE A 14 4.10 -27.14 -11.70
CA ILE A 14 5.03 -26.47 -10.79
C ILE A 14 4.45 -25.10 -10.45
N THR A 15 3.96 -24.94 -9.21
CA THR A 15 3.44 -23.65 -8.74
C THR A 15 4.57 -22.75 -8.24
N LYS A 16 4.58 -21.47 -8.63
CA LYS A 16 5.52 -20.48 -8.10
C LYS A 16 5.22 -20.26 -6.62
N TRP A 17 6.25 -20.35 -5.78
CA TRP A 17 6.13 -20.24 -4.32
C TRP A 17 6.89 -19.02 -3.81
N PHE A 18 6.22 -18.17 -3.05
CA PHE A 18 6.85 -17.02 -2.40
C PHE A 18 6.20 -16.72 -1.04
N PRO A 19 6.84 -17.10 0.08
CA PRO A 19 6.25 -16.98 1.41
C PRO A 19 6.39 -15.55 1.96
N ARG A 20 5.47 -15.17 2.85
CA ARG A 20 5.43 -13.84 3.48
C ARG A 20 6.74 -13.44 4.17
N HIS A 21 7.44 -14.37 4.81
CA HIS A 21 8.70 -14.06 5.50
C HIS A 21 9.82 -13.64 4.53
N MET A 22 9.82 -14.16 3.29
CA MET A 22 10.75 -13.74 2.25
C MET A 22 10.42 -12.34 1.75
N PHE A 23 9.13 -12.03 1.57
CA PHE A 23 8.67 -10.67 1.24
C PHE A 23 9.08 -9.63 2.30
N LYS A 24 8.80 -9.93 3.59
CA LYS A 24 9.21 -9.08 4.71
C LYS A 24 10.73 -8.92 4.77
N GLY A 25 11.47 -9.99 4.48
CA GLY A 25 12.92 -9.95 4.38
C GLY A 25 13.41 -8.94 3.33
N MET A 26 12.78 -8.90 2.15
CA MET A 26 13.13 -7.95 1.08
C MET A 26 12.92 -6.49 1.50
N LEU A 27 11.75 -6.18 2.06
CA LEU A 27 11.43 -4.84 2.57
C LEU A 27 12.43 -4.36 3.63
N GLN A 28 12.78 -5.28 4.54
CA GLN A 28 13.72 -4.97 5.61
C GLN A 28 15.14 -4.78 5.08
N ILE A 29 15.58 -5.57 4.09
CA ILE A 29 16.86 -5.32 3.41
C ILE A 29 16.88 -3.93 2.83
N GLN A 30 15.88 -3.56 2.01
CA GLN A 30 15.83 -2.26 1.34
C GLN A 30 15.91 -1.09 2.33
N SER A 31 15.09 -1.11 3.38
CA SER A 31 15.09 -0.06 4.41
C SER A 31 16.42 0.08 5.17
N ARG A 32 17.21 -1.00 5.29
CA ARG A 32 18.46 -1.01 6.05
C ARG A 32 19.73 -0.91 5.20
N LEU A 33 19.64 -0.97 3.87
CA LEU A 33 20.80 -0.83 2.99
C LEU A 33 21.56 0.48 3.21
N ALA A 34 20.85 1.58 3.54
CA ALA A 34 21.47 2.84 3.89
C ALA A 34 22.42 2.74 5.11
N ASN A 35 22.14 1.80 6.03
CA ASN A 35 22.86 1.59 7.29
C ASN A 35 23.97 0.52 7.22
N VAL A 36 24.34 0.08 6.01
CA VAL A 36 25.34 -0.96 5.75
C VAL A 36 26.50 -0.35 4.95
N ASP A 37 27.73 -0.81 5.19
CA ASP A 37 28.93 -0.34 4.49
C ASP A 37 29.29 -1.25 3.30
N CYS A 38 29.07 -2.57 3.41
CA CYS A 38 29.33 -3.53 2.34
C CYS A 38 28.29 -4.67 2.30
N VAL A 39 27.99 -5.15 1.11
CA VAL A 39 27.06 -6.28 0.90
C VAL A 39 27.82 -7.54 0.49
N LEU A 40 27.50 -8.66 1.13
CA LEU A 40 28.04 -10.00 0.87
C LEU A 40 26.96 -10.86 0.22
N GLU A 41 27.03 -11.05 -1.10
CA GLU A 41 26.12 -11.93 -1.83
C GLU A 41 26.65 -13.36 -1.80
N VAL A 42 25.97 -14.26 -1.08
CA VAL A 42 26.32 -15.67 -1.03
C VAL A 42 25.43 -16.44 -1.99
N HIS A 43 26.04 -17.24 -2.86
CA HIS A 43 25.34 -18.06 -3.84
C HIS A 43 25.97 -19.45 -3.99
N ASP A 44 25.25 -20.40 -4.61
CA ASP A 44 25.74 -21.77 -4.84
C ASP A 44 26.59 -21.82 -6.12
N ALA A 45 27.81 -22.35 -6.03
CA ALA A 45 28.77 -22.36 -7.13
C ALA A 45 28.33 -23.23 -8.32
N ARG A 46 27.37 -24.15 -8.14
CA ARG A 46 26.80 -24.98 -9.21
C ARG A 46 25.78 -24.25 -10.08
N ILE A 47 25.15 -23.19 -9.56
CA ILE A 47 24.17 -22.34 -10.26
C ILE A 47 24.58 -20.86 -10.18
N PRO A 48 25.76 -20.47 -10.70
CA PRO A 48 26.32 -19.13 -10.53
C PRO A 48 25.49 -17.99 -11.16
N TYR A 49 24.45 -18.30 -11.93
CA TYR A 49 23.52 -17.36 -12.57
C TYR A 49 22.08 -17.61 -12.13
N THR A 50 21.60 -18.86 -12.20
CA THR A 50 20.22 -19.21 -11.85
C THR A 50 19.89 -18.89 -10.40
N GLY A 51 18.75 -18.23 -10.19
CA GLY A 51 18.29 -17.75 -8.89
C GLY A 51 18.98 -16.47 -8.41
N ARG A 52 19.99 -15.94 -9.11
CA ARG A 52 20.51 -14.59 -8.85
C ARG A 52 19.63 -13.57 -9.54
N SER A 53 19.28 -12.54 -8.80
CA SER A 53 18.48 -11.43 -9.30
C SER A 53 19.39 -10.35 -9.88
N SER A 54 19.21 -10.04 -11.17
CA SER A 54 19.81 -8.86 -11.80
C SER A 54 19.29 -7.56 -11.16
N HIS A 55 18.03 -7.55 -10.70
CA HIS A 55 17.41 -6.45 -9.97
C HIS A 55 18.20 -6.08 -8.73
N PHE A 56 18.45 -7.08 -7.90
CA PHE A 56 19.09 -6.89 -6.62
C PHE A 56 20.57 -6.50 -6.82
N HIS A 57 21.25 -7.14 -7.77
CA HIS A 57 22.62 -6.81 -8.17
C HIS A 57 22.76 -5.32 -8.58
N GLN A 58 21.91 -4.82 -9.48
CA GLN A 58 21.99 -3.43 -9.95
C GLN A 58 21.57 -2.39 -8.90
N SER A 59 20.52 -2.71 -8.12
CA SER A 59 20.04 -1.84 -7.03
C SER A 59 21.06 -1.72 -5.89
N LEU A 60 21.81 -2.79 -5.60
CA LEU A 60 22.80 -2.82 -4.53
C LEU A 60 24.13 -2.19 -4.93
N ILE A 61 24.65 -2.53 -6.12
CA ILE A 61 25.99 -2.13 -6.57
C ILE A 61 26.11 -0.63 -6.81
N SER A 62 25.01 0.01 -7.21
CA SER A 62 24.96 1.48 -7.37
C SER A 62 25.08 2.20 -6.02
N ILE A 63 24.68 1.56 -4.92
CA ILE A 63 24.52 2.17 -3.59
C ILE A 63 25.65 1.76 -2.64
N ARG A 64 26.11 0.50 -2.68
CA ARG A 64 27.12 -0.05 -1.78
C ARG A 64 28.08 -1.00 -2.52
N PRO A 65 29.35 -1.06 -2.09
CA PRO A 65 30.29 -2.05 -2.60
C PRO A 65 29.82 -3.47 -2.26
N HIS A 66 30.17 -4.39 -3.15
CA HIS A 66 29.59 -5.73 -3.22
C HIS A 66 30.69 -6.78 -3.43
N VAL A 67 30.56 -7.91 -2.72
CA VAL A 67 31.42 -9.09 -2.89
C VAL A 67 30.53 -10.31 -3.11
N LEU A 68 30.74 -10.99 -4.24
CA LEU A 68 30.07 -12.25 -4.57
C LEU A 68 30.87 -13.44 -4.03
N ILE A 69 30.23 -14.24 -3.19
CA ILE A 69 30.75 -15.47 -2.59
C ILE A 69 30.05 -16.66 -3.24
N LEU A 70 30.75 -17.36 -4.12
CA LEU A 70 30.28 -18.61 -4.73
C LEU A 70 30.69 -19.77 -3.81
N ASN A 71 29.77 -20.15 -2.92
CA ASN A 71 29.95 -21.17 -1.91
C ASN A 71 29.66 -22.58 -2.46
N LYS A 72 30.15 -23.61 -1.76
CA LYS A 72 30.12 -25.02 -2.21
C LYS A 72 30.98 -25.29 -3.45
N CYS A 73 32.13 -24.61 -3.56
CA CYS A 73 33.02 -24.79 -4.70
C CYS A 73 33.68 -26.19 -4.74
N ASP A 74 33.56 -26.99 -3.69
CA ASP A 74 33.93 -28.41 -3.66
C ASP A 74 33.09 -29.28 -4.61
N LEU A 75 31.90 -28.83 -4.98
CA LEU A 75 30.97 -29.55 -5.88
C LEU A 75 31.13 -29.18 -7.37
N ILE A 76 32.11 -28.35 -7.72
CA ILE A 76 32.42 -27.95 -9.10
C ILE A 76 33.91 -28.17 -9.40
N ASP A 77 34.26 -28.24 -10.68
CA ASP A 77 35.66 -28.36 -11.10
C ASP A 77 36.37 -27.01 -11.17
N ASP A 78 37.68 -27.02 -10.86
CA ASP A 78 38.51 -25.80 -10.83
C ASP A 78 38.62 -25.13 -12.22
N ASN A 79 38.49 -25.89 -13.31
CA ASN A 79 38.48 -25.35 -14.68
C ASN A 79 37.18 -24.58 -14.98
N GLN A 80 36.03 -25.14 -14.59
CA GLN A 80 34.74 -24.47 -14.69
C GLN A 80 34.70 -23.22 -13.80
N ALA A 81 35.24 -23.29 -12.58
CA ALA A 81 35.36 -22.13 -11.70
C ALA A 81 36.14 -20.96 -12.34
N LYS A 82 37.21 -21.25 -13.10
CA LYS A 82 37.94 -20.23 -13.88
C LYS A 82 37.10 -19.63 -15.01
N ALA A 83 36.34 -20.44 -15.74
CA ALA A 83 35.44 -19.99 -16.80
C ALA A 83 34.34 -19.06 -16.25
N ILE A 84 33.65 -19.51 -15.20
CA ILE A 84 32.65 -18.73 -14.46
C ILE A 84 33.24 -17.40 -13.98
N LYS A 85 34.45 -17.44 -13.40
CA LYS A 85 35.12 -16.21 -12.92
C LYS A 85 35.39 -15.24 -14.06
N ARG A 86 35.91 -15.70 -15.19
CA ARG A 86 36.19 -14.84 -16.37
C ARG A 86 34.92 -14.17 -16.87
N GLN A 87 33.82 -14.91 -16.96
CA GLN A 87 32.57 -14.39 -17.49
C GLN A 87 31.86 -13.45 -16.52
N LEU A 88 31.77 -13.82 -15.23
CA LEU A 88 31.18 -12.96 -14.21
C LEU A 88 32.02 -11.71 -13.93
N SER A 89 33.34 -11.73 -14.19
CA SER A 89 34.19 -10.53 -14.03
C SER A 89 33.78 -9.36 -14.92
N ARG A 90 32.98 -9.61 -15.97
CA ARG A 90 32.39 -8.56 -16.83
C ARG A 90 31.32 -7.74 -16.09
N THR A 91 30.61 -8.33 -15.13
CA THR A 91 29.50 -7.68 -14.39
C THR A 91 29.81 -7.45 -12.91
N THR A 92 30.61 -8.32 -12.28
CA THR A 92 30.96 -8.27 -10.86
C THR A 92 32.48 -8.32 -10.68
N LYS A 93 33.07 -7.29 -10.09
CA LYS A 93 34.54 -7.18 -9.93
C LYS A 93 35.12 -8.08 -8.83
N HIS A 94 34.38 -8.33 -7.75
CA HIS A 94 34.89 -9.03 -6.56
C HIS A 94 34.18 -10.37 -6.37
N ILE A 95 34.84 -11.46 -6.79
CA ILE A 95 34.28 -12.82 -6.77
C ILE A 95 35.22 -13.75 -6.00
N ILE A 96 34.67 -14.46 -5.02
CA ILE A 96 35.40 -15.39 -4.16
C ILE A 96 34.70 -16.75 -4.17
N PHE A 97 35.42 -17.81 -4.59
CA PHE A 97 34.94 -19.19 -4.48
C PHE A 97 35.32 -19.77 -3.13
N THR A 98 34.34 -20.30 -2.40
CA THR A 98 34.53 -20.82 -1.03
C THR A 98 33.92 -22.19 -0.83
N ASP A 99 34.52 -22.96 0.06
CA ASP A 99 33.85 -24.07 0.74
C ASP A 99 33.89 -23.76 2.23
N CYS A 100 32.79 -23.20 2.74
CA CYS A 100 32.70 -22.82 4.15
C CYS A 100 32.51 -24.01 5.09
N LYS A 101 32.22 -25.22 4.57
CA LYS A 101 32.11 -26.45 5.36
C LYS A 101 33.51 -27.06 5.60
N GLY A 102 34.32 -27.19 4.54
CA GLY A 102 35.72 -27.63 4.63
C GLY A 102 36.71 -26.53 4.99
N GLY A 103 36.31 -25.25 4.91
CA GLY A 103 37.10 -24.08 5.29
C GLY A 103 38.01 -23.53 4.18
N ARG A 104 37.89 -24.01 2.94
CA ARG A 104 38.68 -23.52 1.79
C ARG A 104 38.30 -22.07 1.49
N ASN A 105 39.30 -21.20 1.36
CA ASN A 105 39.15 -19.82 0.86
C ASN A 105 38.26 -18.88 1.70
N CYS A 106 37.89 -19.21 2.94
CA CYS A 106 37.05 -18.34 3.77
C CYS A 106 37.82 -17.17 4.41
N ARG A 107 39.12 -17.34 4.70
CA ARG A 107 39.95 -16.32 5.39
C ARG A 107 40.18 -15.05 4.58
N GLN A 108 40.11 -15.13 3.25
CA GLN A 108 40.32 -13.98 2.35
C GLN A 108 39.10 -13.07 2.22
N ILE A 109 37.91 -13.48 2.71
CA ILE A 109 36.68 -12.70 2.62
C ILE A 109 36.85 -11.35 3.33
N LEU A 110 37.21 -11.36 4.62
CA LEU A 110 37.30 -10.14 5.42
C LEU A 110 38.41 -9.19 4.93
N PRO A 111 39.64 -9.64 4.62
CA PRO A 111 40.66 -8.78 4.02
C PRO A 111 40.24 -8.13 2.69
N THR A 112 39.52 -8.87 1.83
CA THR A 112 39.00 -8.32 0.56
C THR A 112 38.01 -7.19 0.82
N ILE A 113 37.09 -7.37 1.77
CA ILE A 113 36.12 -6.33 2.16
C ILE A 113 36.84 -5.11 2.72
N LEU A 114 37.79 -5.29 3.66
CA LEU A 114 38.53 -4.17 4.26
C LEU A 114 39.30 -3.38 3.20
N LYS A 115 39.91 -4.05 2.22
CA LYS A 115 40.58 -3.41 1.09
C LYS A 115 39.60 -2.58 0.24
N LEU A 116 38.37 -3.06 0.04
CA LEU A 116 37.33 -2.32 -0.69
C LEU A 116 36.85 -1.10 0.07
N MET A 117 36.69 -1.20 1.39
CA MET A 117 36.31 -0.07 2.24
C MET A 117 37.38 1.02 2.23
N LEU A 118 38.67 0.65 2.28
CA LEU A 118 39.78 1.59 2.28
C LEU A 118 40.03 2.26 0.92
N ALA A 119 39.56 1.66 -0.17
CA ALA A 119 39.77 2.18 -1.52
C ALA A 119 38.81 3.33 -1.89
N SER A 120 37.69 3.51 -1.17
CA SER A 120 36.74 4.58 -1.45
C SER A 120 35.95 5.02 -0.21
N ASP A 121 36.07 6.28 0.19
CA ASP A 121 35.29 6.86 1.28
C ASP A 121 33.82 7.14 0.91
N ARG A 122 33.46 7.05 -0.37
CA ARG A 122 32.10 7.31 -0.90
C ARG A 122 30.98 6.55 -0.16
N PHE A 123 31.29 5.35 0.32
CA PHE A 123 30.29 4.43 0.88
C PHE A 123 30.39 4.27 2.40
N LYS A 124 31.27 5.04 3.05
CA LYS A 124 31.49 4.98 4.48
C LYS A 124 30.40 5.80 5.18
N ARG A 125 29.74 5.20 6.17
CA ARG A 125 28.82 5.96 7.05
C ARG A 125 29.62 7.01 7.82
N SER A 126 29.24 8.29 7.67
CA SER A 126 29.80 9.39 8.45
C SER A 126 29.66 9.09 9.95
N ASP A 127 30.73 9.32 10.72
CA ASP A 127 30.80 9.21 12.18
C ASP A 127 30.64 7.81 12.81
N ALA A 128 30.67 6.73 12.02
CA ALA A 128 30.62 5.36 12.55
C ALA A 128 32.03 4.75 12.73
N SER A 129 32.37 4.34 13.96
CA SER A 129 33.60 3.58 14.26
C SER A 129 33.50 2.09 13.92
N ASP A 130 32.30 1.59 13.61
CA ASP A 130 32.01 0.20 13.27
C ASP A 130 31.82 -0.03 11.76
N ILE A 131 32.24 -1.18 11.26
CA ILE A 131 31.93 -1.64 9.89
C ILE A 131 30.73 -2.58 9.95
N ARG A 132 29.70 -2.30 9.15
CA ARG A 132 28.48 -3.10 9.04
C ARG A 132 28.41 -3.78 7.68
N LEU A 133 28.34 -5.10 7.73
CA LEU A 133 28.18 -5.97 6.59
C LEU A 133 26.75 -6.51 6.56
N MET A 134 26.20 -6.74 5.37
CA MET A 134 24.93 -7.43 5.21
C MET A 134 25.13 -8.67 4.35
N CYS A 135 24.79 -9.85 4.87
CA CYS A 135 24.85 -11.09 4.12
C CYS A 135 23.50 -11.35 3.45
N ILE A 136 23.50 -11.54 2.13
CA ILE A 136 22.31 -11.73 1.29
C ILE A 136 22.46 -12.99 0.42
N GLY A 137 21.36 -13.51 -0.13
CA GLY A 137 21.36 -14.63 -1.08
C GLY A 137 20.16 -15.56 -0.94
N ILE A 138 19.93 -16.42 -1.93
CA ILE A 138 18.78 -17.36 -1.94
C ILE A 138 18.86 -18.39 -0.80
N PRO A 139 17.76 -19.06 -0.41
CA PRO A 139 17.80 -20.06 0.66
C PRO A 139 18.84 -21.17 0.42
N ASN A 140 19.38 -21.75 1.49
CA ASN A 140 20.27 -22.94 1.47
C ASN A 140 21.58 -22.86 0.64
N VAL A 141 21.98 -21.68 0.17
CA VAL A 141 23.32 -21.44 -0.43
C VAL A 141 24.46 -21.50 0.59
N GLY A 142 24.14 -21.40 1.89
CA GLY A 142 25.11 -21.48 2.99
C GLY A 142 25.41 -20.16 3.70
N LYS A 143 24.54 -19.14 3.63
CA LYS A 143 24.68 -17.86 4.36
C LYS A 143 25.07 -18.04 5.83
N SER A 144 24.26 -18.76 6.61
CA SER A 144 24.54 -19.04 8.04
C SER A 144 25.88 -19.76 8.25
N THR A 145 26.29 -20.62 7.29
CA THR A 145 27.59 -21.30 7.32
C THR A 145 28.74 -20.32 7.09
N VAL A 146 28.61 -19.38 6.14
CA VAL A 146 29.58 -18.29 5.93
C VAL A 146 29.73 -17.45 7.20
N ILE A 147 28.60 -17.04 7.80
CA ILE A 147 28.58 -16.19 9.00
C ILE A 147 29.28 -16.89 10.18
N ASN A 148 28.89 -18.13 10.47
CA ASN A 148 29.50 -18.91 11.55
C ASN A 148 31.00 -19.14 11.30
N LYS A 149 31.41 -19.35 10.05
CA LYS A 149 32.83 -19.56 9.70
C LYS A 149 33.65 -18.27 9.84
N LEU A 150 33.13 -17.13 9.38
CA LEU A 150 33.78 -15.83 9.55
C LEU A 150 33.96 -15.48 11.02
N ARG A 151 32.93 -15.70 11.84
CA ARG A 151 33.01 -15.51 13.29
C ARG A 151 34.06 -16.44 13.91
N GLN A 152 34.10 -17.72 13.52
CA GLN A 152 35.11 -18.67 13.99
C GLN A 152 36.54 -18.21 13.64
N LEU A 153 36.74 -17.59 12.47
CA LEU A 153 38.08 -17.21 12.00
C LEU A 153 38.60 -15.89 12.60
N HIS A 154 37.71 -14.96 12.95
CA HIS A 154 38.09 -13.56 13.26
C HIS A 154 37.61 -13.04 14.62
N SER A 155 36.90 -13.83 15.41
CA SER A 155 36.48 -13.47 16.78
C SER A 155 37.50 -13.86 17.85
N ASP A 156 37.40 -13.23 19.02
CA ASP A 156 38.24 -13.51 20.19
C ASP A 156 38.03 -14.95 20.72
N LYS A 157 39.10 -15.55 21.26
CA LYS A 157 39.13 -16.97 21.69
C LYS A 157 37.99 -17.36 22.66
N SER A 158 37.51 -16.41 23.46
CA SER A 158 36.41 -16.57 24.42
C SER A 158 35.04 -16.87 23.78
N ILE A 159 34.85 -16.56 22.49
CA ILE A 159 33.54 -16.56 21.82
C ILE A 159 33.44 -17.67 20.75
N HIS A 160 34.54 -18.37 20.43
CA HIS A 160 34.62 -19.36 19.34
C HIS A 160 33.60 -20.51 19.40
N ASN A 161 33.13 -20.89 20.60
CA ASN A 161 32.25 -22.05 20.76
C ASN A 161 30.75 -21.74 20.57
N LYS A 162 30.37 -20.46 20.38
CA LYS A 162 28.96 -20.07 20.17
C LYS A 162 28.65 -19.97 18.68
N LYS A 163 27.69 -20.78 18.20
CA LYS A 163 27.14 -20.70 16.83
C LYS A 163 25.89 -19.80 16.84
N PRO A 164 25.99 -18.51 16.49
CA PRO A 164 24.83 -17.59 16.52
C PRO A 164 23.76 -17.94 15.49
N ALA A 165 24.16 -18.34 14.28
CA ALA A 165 23.25 -18.58 13.19
C ALA A 165 22.89 -20.07 13.11
N ILE A 166 21.61 -20.38 13.14
CA ILE A 166 21.09 -21.75 13.01
C ILE A 166 21.30 -22.24 11.57
N VAL A 167 21.76 -23.48 11.40
CA VAL A 167 21.97 -24.12 10.10
C VAL A 167 21.07 -25.34 10.00
N GLY A 168 20.28 -25.45 8.93
CA GLY A 168 19.43 -26.60 8.65
C GLY A 168 19.26 -26.84 7.14
N PRO A 169 18.83 -28.05 6.72
CA PRO A 169 18.65 -28.41 5.31
C PRO A 169 17.35 -27.86 4.70
N THR A 170 16.36 -27.52 5.54
CA THR A 170 15.07 -26.98 5.10
C THR A 170 15.18 -25.47 4.85
N ALA A 171 14.59 -25.00 3.74
CA ALA A 171 14.51 -23.57 3.47
C ALA A 171 13.62 -22.86 4.52
N GLY A 172 14.02 -21.65 4.95
CA GLY A 172 13.25 -20.86 5.93
C GLY A 172 13.56 -21.11 7.40
N VAL A 173 14.72 -21.70 7.73
CA VAL A 173 15.21 -21.89 9.11
C VAL A 173 15.53 -20.56 9.80
N THR A 174 16.15 -19.61 9.09
CA THR A 174 16.36 -18.24 9.59
C THR A 174 15.05 -17.46 9.50
N ARG A 175 14.32 -17.36 10.62
CA ARG A 175 13.03 -16.64 10.71
C ARG A 175 13.13 -15.27 11.38
N ASN A 176 14.09 -15.09 12.29
CA ASN A 176 14.35 -13.81 12.94
C ASN A 176 15.27 -12.98 12.04
N VAL A 177 14.85 -11.76 11.73
CA VAL A 177 15.51 -10.97 10.69
C VAL A 177 16.50 -9.98 11.31
N MET A 178 17.74 -10.02 10.82
CA MET A 178 18.78 -8.99 11.00
C MET A 178 19.21 -8.72 12.44
N GLU A 179 19.54 -9.80 13.15
CA GLU A 179 20.35 -9.73 14.37
C GLU A 179 21.78 -9.26 14.02
N LYS A 180 22.34 -8.33 14.81
CA LYS A 180 23.70 -7.85 14.65
C LYS A 180 24.68 -8.87 15.23
N ILE A 181 25.41 -9.56 14.37
CA ILE A 181 26.42 -10.54 14.78
C ILE A 181 27.80 -9.88 14.74
N LYS A 182 28.47 -9.78 15.88
CA LYS A 182 29.87 -9.32 15.94
C LYS A 182 30.79 -10.38 15.31
N ILE A 183 31.57 -9.99 14.31
CA ILE A 183 32.50 -10.86 13.57
C ILE A 183 33.94 -10.65 14.05
N CYS A 184 34.35 -9.38 14.19
CA CYS A 184 35.71 -9.00 14.59
C CYS A 184 35.66 -7.86 15.61
N SER A 185 36.59 -7.87 16.57
CA SER A 185 36.75 -6.81 17.58
C SER A 185 37.69 -5.70 17.12
N ASN A 186 38.68 -6.03 16.29
CA ASN A 186 39.66 -5.06 15.78
C ASN A 186 40.08 -5.41 14.33
N PRO A 187 39.59 -4.69 13.30
CA PRO A 187 38.61 -3.60 13.37
C PRO A 187 37.23 -4.09 13.83
N LEU A 188 36.41 -3.20 14.39
CA LEU A 188 35.07 -3.55 14.88
C LEU A 188 34.12 -3.82 13.69
N VAL A 189 33.76 -5.09 13.48
CA VAL A 189 32.94 -5.53 12.34
C VAL A 189 31.69 -6.27 12.82
N TYR A 190 30.52 -5.81 12.36
CA TYR A 190 29.23 -6.47 12.54
C TYR A 190 28.70 -6.98 11.21
N LEU A 191 28.00 -8.10 11.26
CA LEU A 191 27.31 -8.69 10.11
C LEU A 191 25.83 -8.87 10.46
N LEU A 192 24.98 -8.37 9.57
CA LEU A 192 23.52 -8.54 9.63
C LEU A 192 23.15 -9.81 8.86
N ASP A 193 22.56 -10.78 9.56
CA ASP A 193 22.02 -11.98 8.94
C ASP A 193 20.64 -11.70 8.31
N THR A 194 20.42 -12.16 7.09
CA THR A 194 19.14 -11.97 6.39
C THR A 194 18.53 -13.32 6.02
N PRO A 195 17.19 -13.46 6.06
CA PRO A 195 16.54 -14.65 5.56
C PRO A 195 16.91 -14.88 4.09
N GLY A 196 16.87 -16.15 3.64
CA GLY A 196 17.08 -16.43 2.22
C GLY A 196 15.97 -15.83 1.37
N ILE A 197 16.32 -15.03 0.38
CA ILE A 197 15.37 -14.29 -0.45
C ILE A 197 15.54 -14.74 -1.89
N LEU A 198 14.43 -15.08 -2.54
CA LEU A 198 14.33 -15.43 -3.95
C LEU A 198 13.36 -14.45 -4.58
N GLU A 199 13.77 -13.72 -5.61
CA GLU A 199 12.84 -12.81 -6.29
C GLU A 199 11.78 -13.60 -7.07
N PRO A 200 10.49 -13.24 -6.99
CA PRO A 200 9.43 -14.03 -7.63
C PRO A 200 9.29 -13.83 -9.16
N LYS A 201 10.09 -12.98 -9.81
CA LYS A 201 9.96 -12.64 -11.24
C LYS A 201 10.94 -13.39 -12.16
N ASN A 202 10.44 -13.72 -13.36
CA ASN A 202 11.14 -14.32 -14.50
C ASN A 202 11.90 -15.63 -14.28
N VAL A 203 11.55 -16.41 -13.25
CA VAL A 203 12.12 -17.75 -13.08
C VAL A 203 11.46 -18.71 -14.08
N SER A 204 12.23 -19.21 -15.04
CA SER A 204 11.77 -20.23 -15.98
C SER A 204 11.52 -21.56 -15.25
N GLN A 205 10.78 -22.47 -15.87
CA GLN A 205 10.61 -23.81 -15.29
C GLN A 205 11.97 -24.50 -15.10
N ASP A 206 12.91 -24.28 -16.02
CA ASP A 206 14.27 -24.81 -15.95
C ASP A 206 15.02 -24.27 -14.70
N ASP A 207 14.93 -22.96 -14.46
CA ASP A 207 15.54 -22.32 -13.29
C ASP A 207 14.98 -22.84 -11.97
N ILE A 208 13.65 -23.03 -11.87
CA ILE A 208 13.00 -23.61 -10.68
C ILE A 208 13.59 -25.00 -10.38
N MET A 209 13.80 -25.81 -11.41
CA MET A 209 14.25 -27.18 -11.26
C MET A 209 15.75 -27.26 -10.92
N LYS A 210 16.58 -26.40 -11.50
CA LYS A 210 17.99 -26.24 -11.10
C LYS A 210 18.12 -25.80 -9.63
N MET A 211 17.30 -24.85 -9.20
CA MET A 211 17.24 -24.43 -7.80
C MET A 211 16.79 -25.57 -6.86
N ALA A 212 15.80 -26.36 -7.29
CA ALA A 212 15.35 -27.56 -6.58
C ALA A 212 16.49 -28.58 -6.40
N LEU A 213 17.24 -28.88 -7.45
CA LEU A 213 18.38 -29.79 -7.40
C LEU A 213 19.44 -29.32 -6.40
N CYS A 214 19.67 -28.01 -6.34
CA CYS A 214 20.60 -27.38 -5.40
C CYS A 214 20.05 -27.21 -3.97
N SER A 215 18.82 -27.68 -3.69
CA SER A 215 18.08 -27.50 -2.43
C SER A 215 17.80 -26.05 -2.05
N THR A 216 17.85 -25.11 -2.99
CA THR A 216 17.60 -23.68 -2.71
C THR A 216 16.11 -23.34 -2.72
N GLN A 217 15.29 -24.23 -3.28
CA GLN A 217 13.82 -24.23 -3.16
C GLN A 217 13.36 -25.51 -2.43
N SER A 218 12.21 -25.46 -1.75
CA SER A 218 11.74 -26.60 -0.95
C SER A 218 11.20 -27.74 -1.83
N ASP A 219 11.74 -28.94 -1.59
CA ASP A 219 11.40 -30.19 -2.29
C ASP A 219 9.92 -30.54 -2.20
N GLN A 220 9.25 -30.16 -1.11
CA GLN A 220 7.82 -30.43 -0.88
C GLN A 220 6.93 -29.72 -1.90
N TYR A 221 7.31 -28.52 -2.35
CA TYR A 221 6.49 -27.74 -3.30
C TYR A 221 6.66 -28.18 -4.74
N ILE A 222 7.86 -28.65 -5.10
CA ILE A 222 8.18 -29.08 -6.47
C ILE A 222 7.84 -30.55 -6.67
N GLY A 223 7.97 -31.35 -5.61
CA GLY A 223 7.80 -32.80 -5.63
C GLY A 223 9.11 -33.50 -6.00
N ILE A 224 9.58 -34.38 -5.12
CA ILE A 224 10.83 -35.13 -5.29
C ILE A 224 10.89 -35.92 -6.61
N GLN A 225 9.75 -36.40 -7.11
CA GLN A 225 9.70 -37.13 -8.38
C GLN A 225 10.01 -36.23 -9.58
N ASN A 226 9.49 -34.99 -9.60
CA ASN A 226 9.81 -34.01 -10.64
C ASN A 226 11.30 -33.66 -10.61
N ILE A 227 11.87 -33.50 -9.42
CA ILE A 227 13.30 -33.19 -9.23
C ILE A 227 14.17 -34.33 -9.76
N ALA A 228 13.86 -35.58 -9.41
CA ALA A 228 14.59 -36.75 -9.90
C ALA A 228 14.46 -36.94 -11.41
N ASP A 229 13.26 -36.73 -11.96
CA ASP A 229 13.03 -36.82 -13.41
C ASP A 229 13.84 -35.77 -14.16
N TYR A 230 13.85 -34.53 -13.66
CA TYR A 230 14.64 -33.45 -14.26
C TYR A 230 16.14 -33.69 -14.14
N LEU A 231 16.63 -34.26 -13.03
CA LEU A 231 18.03 -34.66 -12.90
C LEU A 231 18.42 -35.66 -13.99
N LEU A 232 17.59 -36.69 -14.22
CA LEU A 232 17.83 -37.67 -15.27
C LEU A 232 17.83 -37.02 -16.66
N TYR A 233 16.83 -36.18 -16.95
CA TYR A 233 16.76 -35.39 -18.18
C TYR A 233 18.04 -34.58 -18.41
N TRP A 234 18.46 -33.81 -17.40
CA TRP A 234 19.60 -32.90 -17.50
C TRP A 234 20.91 -33.68 -17.72
N LEU A 235 21.13 -34.76 -16.96
CA LEU A 235 22.28 -35.64 -17.12
C LEU A 235 22.36 -36.24 -18.52
N ASN A 236 21.25 -36.79 -19.03
CA ASN A 236 21.20 -37.37 -20.37
C ASN A 236 21.39 -36.32 -21.47
N LYS A 237 20.78 -35.12 -21.33
CA LYS A 237 20.93 -33.99 -22.27
C LYS A 237 22.41 -33.60 -22.44
N HIS A 238 23.19 -33.65 -21.37
CA HIS A 238 24.63 -33.31 -21.37
C HIS A 238 25.55 -34.54 -21.49
N LYS A 239 25.00 -35.72 -21.79
CA LYS A 239 25.74 -36.98 -21.96
C LYS A 239 26.54 -37.42 -20.72
N HIS A 240 26.06 -37.08 -19.54
CA HIS A 240 26.63 -37.51 -18.26
C HIS A 240 25.96 -38.81 -17.77
N PHE A 241 26.67 -39.94 -17.90
CA PHE A 241 26.15 -41.26 -17.54
C PHE A 241 26.76 -41.85 -16.25
N SER A 242 27.36 -41.03 -15.39
CA SER A 242 28.00 -41.46 -14.13
C SER A 242 27.04 -42.18 -13.18
N TYR A 243 25.74 -41.93 -13.28
CA TYR A 243 24.73 -42.64 -12.50
C TYR A 243 24.63 -44.13 -12.87
N VAL A 244 24.97 -44.50 -14.11
CA VAL A 244 24.98 -45.90 -14.55
C VAL A 244 26.06 -46.68 -13.80
N GLU A 245 27.25 -46.10 -13.68
CA GLU A 245 28.36 -46.69 -12.93
C GLU A 245 28.10 -46.69 -11.42
N LEU A 246 27.62 -45.56 -10.86
CA LEU A 246 27.39 -45.43 -9.42
C LEU A 246 26.38 -46.44 -8.88
N PHE A 247 25.31 -46.71 -9.63
CA PHE A 247 24.24 -47.63 -9.23
C PHE A 247 24.34 -49.01 -9.88
N ASN A 248 25.47 -49.32 -10.56
CA ASN A 248 25.71 -50.60 -11.24
C ASN A 248 24.59 -51.02 -12.20
N LEU A 249 24.14 -50.06 -13.04
CA LEU A 249 23.04 -50.25 -13.99
C LEU A 249 23.55 -50.79 -15.31
N LYS A 250 22.70 -51.55 -16.03
CA LYS A 250 23.06 -52.19 -17.30
C LYS A 250 23.20 -51.22 -18.47
N LYS A 251 22.46 -50.11 -18.44
CA LYS A 251 22.38 -49.11 -19.51
C LYS A 251 21.92 -47.76 -18.97
N PRO A 252 22.08 -46.67 -19.72
CA PRO A 252 21.36 -45.42 -19.48
C PRO A 252 19.84 -45.59 -19.63
N TYR A 253 19.06 -44.85 -18.84
CA TYR A 253 17.60 -44.85 -18.86
C TYR A 253 17.08 -43.44 -19.17
N ASP A 254 15.91 -43.32 -19.81
CA ASP A 254 15.23 -42.01 -20.03
C ASP A 254 13.92 -41.88 -19.24
N ASN A 255 13.33 -43.01 -18.86
CA ASN A 255 12.17 -43.05 -17.98
C ASN A 255 12.64 -43.15 -16.52
N ILE A 256 12.28 -42.15 -15.72
CA ILE A 256 12.66 -42.09 -14.30
C ILE A 256 12.05 -43.23 -13.48
N ASP A 257 10.85 -43.74 -13.78
CA ASP A 257 10.25 -44.83 -12.99
C ASP A 257 11.03 -46.13 -13.19
N GLU A 258 11.44 -46.43 -14.43
CA GLU A 258 12.30 -47.58 -14.73
C GLU A 258 13.65 -47.45 -14.02
N LEU A 259 14.26 -46.27 -14.08
CA LEU A 259 15.52 -45.99 -13.38
C LEU A 259 15.39 -46.21 -11.87
N LEU A 260 14.34 -45.67 -11.25
CA LEU A 260 14.12 -45.76 -9.80
C LEU A 260 13.85 -47.20 -9.35
N ILE A 261 13.14 -48.00 -10.15
CA ILE A 261 12.94 -49.43 -9.88
C ILE A 261 14.29 -50.15 -9.91
N GLU A 262 15.11 -49.91 -10.92
CA GLU A 262 16.42 -50.56 -11.06
C GLU A 262 17.39 -50.12 -9.96
N ILE A 263 17.40 -48.84 -9.57
CA ILE A 263 18.16 -48.34 -8.42
C ILE A 263 17.70 -49.02 -7.13
N ALA A 264 16.38 -49.15 -6.92
CA ALA A 264 15.84 -49.79 -5.74
C ALA A 264 16.23 -51.28 -5.67
N LEU A 265 16.20 -51.99 -6.80
CA LEU A 265 16.63 -53.39 -6.89
C LEU A 265 18.15 -53.54 -6.68
N ALA A 266 18.96 -52.67 -7.30
CA ALA A 266 20.42 -52.72 -7.18
C ALA A 266 20.92 -52.33 -5.78
N SER A 267 20.13 -51.56 -5.03
CA SER A 267 20.48 -51.05 -3.69
C SER A 267 19.73 -51.76 -2.55
N ASP A 268 18.98 -52.84 -2.84
CA ASP A 268 18.14 -53.59 -1.90
C ASP A 268 17.10 -52.74 -1.12
N TYR A 269 16.49 -51.75 -1.77
CA TYR A 269 15.45 -50.91 -1.18
C TYR A 269 14.06 -51.52 -1.38
N TYR A 270 13.47 -52.03 -0.29
CA TYR A 270 12.16 -52.68 -0.31
C TYR A 270 11.21 -52.11 0.76
N ALA A 271 10.01 -51.71 0.32
CA ALA A 271 8.90 -51.31 1.17
C ALA A 271 7.93 -52.47 1.40
N LYS A 272 7.47 -52.63 2.65
CA LYS A 272 6.40 -53.58 2.99
C LYS A 272 5.06 -53.02 2.56
N PHE A 273 4.23 -53.82 1.89
CA PHE A 273 2.84 -53.48 1.60
C PHE A 273 1.91 -54.61 2.02
N LYS A 274 0.69 -54.27 2.43
CA LYS A 274 -0.35 -55.27 2.69
C LYS A 274 -1.22 -55.44 1.45
N THR A 275 -1.37 -56.67 1.00
CA THR A 275 -2.35 -57.00 -0.03
C THR A 275 -3.78 -56.90 0.52
N PRO A 276 -4.80 -56.73 -0.33
CA PRO A 276 -6.21 -56.81 0.09
C PRO A 276 -6.57 -58.11 0.84
N SER A 277 -5.78 -59.18 0.60
CA SER A 277 -5.89 -60.48 1.28
C SER A 277 -5.21 -60.55 2.67
N GLY A 278 -4.67 -59.44 3.18
CA GLY A 278 -3.99 -59.38 4.48
C GLY A 278 -2.54 -59.90 4.51
N LYS A 279 -2.03 -60.47 3.41
CA LYS A 279 -0.62 -60.90 3.30
C LYS A 279 0.32 -59.72 3.10
N THR A 280 1.44 -59.72 3.82
CA THR A 280 2.52 -58.74 3.68
C THR A 280 3.41 -59.12 2.50
N GLY A 281 3.45 -58.29 1.47
CA GLY A 281 4.38 -58.39 0.34
C GLY A 281 5.50 -57.36 0.43
N LEU A 282 6.58 -57.57 -0.32
CA LEU A 282 7.67 -56.60 -0.52
C LEU A 282 7.57 -56.03 -1.93
N ARG A 283 7.70 -54.71 -2.04
CA ARG A 283 7.81 -53.99 -3.33
C ARG A 283 9.01 -53.06 -3.29
N PRO A 284 9.65 -52.75 -4.43
CA PRO A 284 10.73 -51.76 -4.46
C PRO A 284 10.32 -50.42 -3.85
N ASP A 285 11.15 -49.86 -2.96
CA ASP A 285 10.90 -48.54 -2.35
C ASP A 285 11.40 -47.42 -3.26
N LEU A 286 10.50 -46.93 -4.11
CA LEU A 286 10.79 -45.85 -5.05
C LEU A 286 11.08 -44.53 -4.34
N LEU A 287 10.54 -44.29 -3.14
CA LEU A 287 10.75 -43.03 -2.43
C LEU A 287 12.18 -42.97 -1.89
N GLN A 288 12.64 -44.06 -1.27
CA GLN A 288 14.04 -44.17 -0.82
C GLN A 288 15.03 -44.13 -1.99
N ALA A 289 14.73 -44.80 -3.11
CA ALA A 289 15.54 -44.72 -4.33
C ALA A 289 15.61 -43.29 -4.88
N THR A 290 14.48 -42.57 -4.89
CA THR A 290 14.39 -41.17 -5.33
C THR A 290 15.27 -40.27 -4.47
N GLU A 291 15.17 -40.39 -3.15
CA GLU A 291 15.97 -39.60 -2.22
C GLU A 291 17.46 -39.91 -2.38
N ASN A 292 17.85 -41.17 -2.53
CA ASN A 292 19.24 -41.54 -2.75
C ASN A 292 19.79 -40.99 -4.07
N PHE A 293 19.02 -41.05 -5.15
CA PHE A 293 19.41 -40.52 -6.46
C PHE A 293 19.67 -39.01 -6.40
N ILE A 294 18.73 -38.24 -5.84
CA ILE A 294 18.87 -36.78 -5.66
C ILE A 294 20.03 -36.45 -4.70
N ASN A 295 20.16 -37.17 -3.57
CA ASN A 295 21.22 -36.92 -2.61
C ASN A 295 22.61 -37.25 -3.16
N SER A 296 22.72 -38.23 -4.05
CA SER A 296 23.97 -38.56 -4.74
C SER A 296 24.46 -37.41 -5.64
N PHE A 297 23.53 -36.64 -6.24
CA PHE A 297 23.86 -35.38 -6.91
C PHE A 297 24.27 -34.29 -5.89
N ARG A 298 23.43 -34.07 -4.87
CA ARG A 298 23.63 -32.97 -3.89
C ARG A 298 24.92 -33.09 -3.08
N THR A 299 25.42 -34.30 -2.89
CA THR A 299 26.66 -34.60 -2.16
C THR A 299 27.89 -34.71 -3.08
N GLY A 300 27.72 -34.60 -4.40
CA GLY A 300 28.80 -34.70 -5.39
C GLY A 300 29.24 -36.14 -5.70
N LYS A 301 28.55 -37.17 -5.21
CA LYS A 301 28.87 -38.59 -5.49
C LYS A 301 28.67 -38.96 -6.96
N LEU A 302 27.70 -38.32 -7.64
CA LEU A 302 27.50 -38.49 -9.08
C LEU A 302 28.56 -37.78 -9.93
N GLY A 303 29.35 -36.89 -9.34
CA GLY A 303 30.27 -36.02 -10.04
C GLY A 303 30.08 -34.55 -9.66
N LYS A 304 30.96 -33.73 -10.23
CA LYS A 304 30.96 -32.27 -10.04
C LYS A 304 30.36 -31.62 -11.27
N PHE A 305 29.30 -30.85 -11.06
CA PHE A 305 28.48 -30.33 -12.16
C PHE A 305 28.14 -28.87 -11.94
N VAL A 306 28.14 -28.09 -13.03
CA VAL A 306 27.61 -26.73 -13.09
C VAL A 306 26.34 -26.76 -13.93
N LEU A 307 25.19 -26.50 -13.32
CA LEU A 307 23.89 -26.57 -13.98
C LEU A 307 23.66 -25.42 -14.97
N ASP A 308 24.42 -24.34 -14.83
CA ASP A 308 24.35 -23.13 -15.68
C ASP A 308 25.34 -23.14 -16.85
N GLU A 309 25.77 -24.31 -17.30
CA GLU A 309 26.73 -24.43 -18.40
C GLU A 309 26.23 -23.79 -19.70
N ASP A 310 24.91 -23.86 -19.97
CA ASP A 310 24.26 -23.18 -21.10
C ASP A 310 24.48 -21.65 -21.10
N PHE A 311 24.67 -21.02 -19.94
CA PHE A 311 24.96 -19.58 -19.84
C PHE A 311 26.42 -19.25 -20.17
N LEU A 312 27.32 -20.25 -20.22
CA LEU A 312 28.73 -20.04 -20.53
C LEU A 312 28.99 -19.86 -22.04
N GLU A 313 27.98 -20.11 -22.88
CA GLU A 313 28.03 -19.88 -24.33
C GLU A 313 27.65 -18.43 -24.69
N GLU A 314 28.38 -17.80 -25.62
CA GLU A 314 28.28 -16.36 -25.96
C GLU A 314 26.94 -15.91 -26.56
N LYS A 315 26.03 -16.84 -26.89
CA LYS A 315 24.77 -16.56 -27.63
C LYS A 315 23.59 -16.02 -26.80
N TYR A 316 23.67 -15.98 -25.47
CA TYR A 316 22.50 -15.67 -24.60
C TYR A 316 22.34 -14.17 -24.23
N ARG A 317 22.62 -13.23 -25.15
CA ARG A 317 22.52 -11.78 -24.86
C ARG A 317 21.35 -11.13 -25.60
N GLU A 318 20.28 -10.83 -24.86
CA GLU A 318 19.33 -9.78 -25.25
C GLU A 318 19.65 -8.47 -24.51
N ASN A 319 19.64 -7.39 -25.27
CA ASN A 319 20.06 -6.02 -24.94
C ASN A 319 19.15 -5.27 -23.94
N VAL A 320 18.47 -5.97 -23.04
CA VAL A 320 17.51 -5.36 -22.12
C VAL A 320 18.10 -5.29 -20.73
N GLN A 321 18.58 -4.11 -20.34
CA GLN A 321 18.95 -3.86 -18.96
C GLN A 321 17.68 -3.50 -18.17
N THR A 322 17.21 -4.44 -17.35
CA THR A 322 16.14 -4.14 -16.39
C THR A 322 16.70 -3.28 -15.26
N VAL A 323 16.36 -1.99 -15.28
CA VAL A 323 16.78 -1.01 -14.28
C VAL A 323 15.69 -0.91 -13.22
N TYR A 324 16.03 -0.86 -11.94
CA TYR A 324 15.05 -0.80 -10.86
C TYR A 324 15.37 0.32 -9.88
N SER A 325 14.33 1.03 -9.41
CA SER A 325 14.46 2.02 -8.34
C SER A 325 14.33 1.30 -6.98
N PRO A 326 15.27 1.51 -6.03
CA PRO A 326 15.37 0.69 -4.82
C PRO A 326 14.30 0.92 -3.76
N SER A 327 13.59 2.06 -3.72
CA SER A 327 12.74 2.43 -2.57
C SER A 327 11.25 2.10 -2.76
N ASP A 328 10.72 2.22 -3.98
CA ASP A 328 9.27 2.19 -4.22
C ASP A 328 8.80 0.86 -4.81
N ALA A 329 9.75 0.00 -5.20
CA ALA A 329 9.47 -1.26 -5.87
C ALA A 329 8.74 -2.27 -4.95
N TYR A 330 8.93 -2.25 -3.64
CA TYR A 330 8.34 -3.22 -2.71
C TYR A 330 7.55 -2.52 -1.61
N GLN A 331 6.29 -2.91 -1.41
CA GLN A 331 5.43 -2.30 -0.40
C GLN A 331 4.50 -3.34 0.25
N GLU A 332 4.30 -3.28 1.56
CA GLU A 332 3.26 -4.05 2.29
C GLU A 332 2.20 -3.09 2.84
N SER A 333 0.95 -3.53 2.86
CA SER A 333 -0.13 -2.88 3.60
C SER A 333 -1.07 -3.91 4.23
N ILE A 334 -1.77 -3.51 5.29
CA ILE A 334 -2.82 -4.30 5.93
C ILE A 334 -4.12 -4.10 5.14
N LEU A 335 -4.85 -5.18 4.91
CA LEU A 335 -6.15 -5.14 4.24
C LEU A 335 -7.26 -4.99 5.28
N LYS A 336 -8.19 -4.06 5.01
CA LYS A 336 -9.42 -3.89 5.77
C LYS A 336 -10.64 -4.12 4.87
N PRO A 337 -11.75 -4.62 5.42
CA PRO A 337 -13.04 -4.59 4.75
C PRO A 337 -13.40 -3.17 4.33
N ILE A 338 -13.70 -2.97 3.05
CA ILE A 338 -14.02 -1.64 2.53
C ILE A 338 -15.40 -1.20 3.01
N ARG A 339 -15.46 -0.09 3.73
CA ARG A 339 -16.71 0.65 4.03
C ARG A 339 -16.70 2.00 3.34
N SER A 340 -15.54 2.64 3.32
CA SER A 340 -15.27 3.90 2.65
C SER A 340 -13.96 3.83 1.86
N TYR A 341 -13.69 4.83 1.02
CA TYR A 341 -12.40 4.93 0.33
C TYR A 341 -11.22 5.08 1.32
N SER A 342 -11.46 5.50 2.57
CA SER A 342 -10.41 5.57 3.61
C SER A 342 -9.87 4.21 4.06
N ASP A 343 -10.58 3.11 3.76
CA ASP A 343 -10.19 1.75 4.15
C ASP A 343 -9.28 1.06 3.12
N VAL A 344 -9.06 1.68 1.95
CA VAL A 344 -8.24 1.09 0.89
C VAL A 344 -6.76 1.17 1.22
N ALA A 345 -6.01 0.12 0.90
CA ALA A 345 -4.56 0.16 0.92
C ALA A 345 -4.05 0.85 -0.35
N ILE A 346 -3.26 1.92 -0.21
CA ILE A 346 -2.69 2.67 -1.34
C ILE A 346 -1.21 2.30 -1.53
N PHE A 347 -0.80 2.12 -2.77
CA PHE A 347 0.59 1.91 -3.20
C PHE A 347 0.97 2.93 -4.27
N HIS A 348 2.22 3.37 -4.27
CA HIS A 348 2.73 4.36 -5.22
C HIS A 348 4.05 3.88 -5.87
N TYR A 349 4.17 4.02 -7.18
CA TYR A 349 5.36 3.63 -7.92
C TYR A 349 5.82 4.77 -8.81
N SER A 350 7.12 5.03 -8.86
CA SER A 350 7.71 5.99 -9.78
C SER A 350 8.36 5.24 -10.95
N VAL A 351 7.69 5.24 -12.11
CA VAL A 351 8.20 4.60 -13.34
C VAL A 351 9.15 5.59 -14.04
N PRO A 352 10.40 5.20 -14.36
CA PRO A 352 11.32 6.11 -15.04
C PRO A 352 10.94 6.31 -16.51
N SER A 353 11.47 7.38 -17.09
CA SER A 353 11.41 7.62 -18.53
C SER A 353 12.12 6.52 -19.31
N GLN A 354 11.79 6.39 -20.61
CA GLN A 354 12.37 5.38 -21.51
C GLN A 354 12.11 3.93 -21.06
N SER A 355 11.08 3.71 -20.25
CA SER A 355 10.65 2.37 -19.87
C SER A 355 9.96 1.68 -21.06
N SER A 356 10.47 0.52 -21.49
CA SER A 356 9.88 -0.30 -22.55
C SER A 356 8.84 -1.29 -22.02
N LYS A 357 8.95 -1.67 -20.74
CA LYS A 357 7.97 -2.51 -20.04
C LYS A 357 7.99 -2.22 -18.55
N ALA A 358 6.83 -2.16 -17.90
CA ALA A 358 6.69 -2.22 -16.46
C ALA A 358 5.73 -3.34 -16.04
N SER A 359 6.04 -3.97 -14.91
CA SER A 359 5.32 -5.11 -14.37
C SER A 359 5.05 -4.90 -12.88
N TRP A 360 3.80 -5.00 -12.45
CA TRP A 360 3.39 -4.94 -11.05
C TRP A 360 2.85 -6.30 -10.60
N THR A 361 3.37 -6.84 -9.50
CA THR A 361 2.98 -8.14 -8.95
C THR A 361 2.43 -7.97 -7.56
N PHE A 362 1.28 -8.57 -7.28
CA PHE A 362 0.61 -8.47 -5.98
C PHE A 362 0.49 -9.84 -5.33
N ILE A 363 0.62 -9.89 -4.00
CA ILE A 363 0.63 -11.12 -3.22
C ILE A 363 -0.20 -10.89 -1.95
N ALA A 364 -1.29 -11.64 -1.78
CA ALA A 364 -2.19 -11.51 -0.65
C ALA A 364 -1.94 -12.60 0.40
N PHE A 365 -1.79 -12.20 1.66
CA PHE A 365 -1.45 -13.08 2.78
C PHE A 365 -2.53 -13.11 3.87
N SER A 366 -2.72 -14.27 4.48
CA SER A 366 -3.39 -14.43 5.78
C SER A 366 -2.37 -14.81 6.87
N ASP A 367 -2.68 -14.49 8.13
CA ASP A 367 -1.79 -14.79 9.26
C ASP A 367 -1.69 -16.28 9.61
N ASP A 368 -2.76 -17.05 9.42
CA ASP A 368 -2.86 -18.47 9.77
C ASP A 368 -3.54 -19.27 8.65
N SER A 369 -3.29 -20.57 8.60
CA SER A 369 -3.97 -21.52 7.71
C SER A 369 -5.44 -21.75 8.07
N SER A 370 -5.85 -21.43 9.30
CA SER A 370 -7.25 -21.52 9.73
C SER A 370 -8.10 -20.30 9.35
N CYS A 371 -7.50 -19.29 8.73
CA CYS A 371 -8.21 -18.09 8.30
C CYS A 371 -8.95 -18.34 6.99
N GLU A 372 -10.13 -17.73 6.87
CA GLU A 372 -10.92 -17.80 5.64
C GLU A 372 -10.21 -17.11 4.48
N GLU A 373 -10.30 -17.69 3.29
CA GLU A 373 -9.80 -17.07 2.06
C GLU A 373 -10.74 -15.90 1.69
N LYS A 374 -10.16 -14.71 1.48
CA LYS A 374 -10.88 -13.51 1.06
C LYS A 374 -10.33 -13.04 -0.30
N ILE A 375 -11.21 -12.51 -1.15
CA ILE A 375 -10.85 -11.96 -2.45
C ILE A 375 -10.40 -10.51 -2.28
N VAL A 376 -9.20 -10.20 -2.74
CA VAL A 376 -8.62 -8.85 -2.75
C VAL A 376 -8.77 -8.27 -4.15
N HIS A 377 -9.45 -7.12 -4.24
CA HIS A 377 -9.62 -6.35 -5.46
C HIS A 377 -8.50 -5.33 -5.58
N ILE A 378 -7.82 -5.28 -6.73
CA ILE A 378 -6.65 -4.43 -6.95
C ILE A 378 -6.83 -3.61 -8.23
N TYR A 379 -6.73 -2.30 -8.12
CA TYR A 379 -6.81 -1.36 -9.26
C TYR A 379 -5.51 -0.57 -9.38
N LEU A 380 -5.04 -0.31 -10.60
CA LEU A 380 -3.82 0.45 -10.89
C LEU A 380 -4.13 1.55 -11.93
N ARG A 381 -3.65 2.78 -11.68
CA ARG A 381 -3.83 3.96 -12.53
C ARG A 381 -2.54 4.80 -12.61
N TYR A 382 -2.30 5.42 -13.76
CA TYR A 382 -1.23 6.39 -13.96
C TYR A 382 -1.64 7.81 -13.52
N GLY A 383 -0.72 8.53 -12.87
CA GLY A 383 -0.80 9.95 -12.55
C GLY A 383 -1.60 10.31 -11.29
N SER A 384 -2.68 9.60 -10.99
CA SER A 384 -3.56 9.89 -9.85
C SER A 384 -4.17 8.62 -9.23
N TYR A 385 -4.83 8.75 -8.07
CA TYR A 385 -5.48 7.65 -7.37
C TYR A 385 -6.60 7.03 -8.22
N PRO A 386 -6.74 5.69 -8.25
CA PRO A 386 -7.87 5.01 -8.89
C PRO A 386 -9.22 5.42 -8.29
N VAL A 387 -10.14 5.87 -9.14
CA VAL A 387 -11.54 6.13 -8.76
C VAL A 387 -12.32 4.83 -8.96
N ILE A 388 -12.95 4.31 -7.91
CA ILE A 388 -13.66 3.02 -7.93
C ILE A 388 -15.07 3.16 -7.39
N SER A 389 -15.97 2.33 -7.93
CA SER A 389 -17.28 2.14 -7.32
C SER A 389 -17.24 0.96 -6.36
N ILE A 390 -17.70 1.16 -5.13
CA ILE A 390 -17.90 0.12 -4.13
C ILE A 390 -19.26 -0.52 -4.43
N ASP A 391 -19.34 -1.85 -4.54
CA ASP A 391 -20.57 -2.61 -4.81
C ASP A 391 -21.29 -2.30 -6.13
N ASN A 392 -20.57 -1.80 -7.15
CA ASN A 392 -21.11 -1.49 -8.49
C ASN A 392 -22.21 -0.40 -8.48
N ILE A 393 -22.16 0.48 -7.48
CA ILE A 393 -23.07 1.62 -7.30
C ILE A 393 -22.76 2.72 -8.33
N SER A 394 -23.79 3.35 -8.89
CA SER A 394 -23.63 4.45 -9.86
C SER A 394 -23.04 5.71 -9.21
N PHE A 395 -22.15 6.38 -9.95
CA PHE A 395 -21.68 7.73 -9.59
C PHE A 395 -22.78 8.77 -9.91
N PRO A 396 -22.79 9.93 -9.22
CA PRO A 396 -23.66 11.04 -9.59
C PRO A 396 -23.43 11.48 -11.05
N GLU A 397 -24.48 11.93 -11.74
CA GLU A 397 -24.43 12.25 -13.18
C GLU A 397 -23.40 13.31 -13.58
N ASN A 398 -23.02 14.21 -12.67
CA ASN A 398 -22.03 15.27 -12.92
C ASN A 398 -20.57 14.84 -12.66
N VAL A 399 -20.34 13.61 -12.19
CA VAL A 399 -19.01 13.08 -11.93
C VAL A 399 -18.41 12.51 -13.22
N VAL A 400 -17.21 12.97 -13.57
CA VAL A 400 -16.46 12.45 -14.72
C VAL A 400 -15.52 11.35 -14.24
N LEU A 401 -15.63 10.16 -14.83
CA LEU A 401 -14.76 9.04 -14.45
C LEU A 401 -13.46 9.03 -15.27
N PRO A 402 -12.39 8.42 -14.74
CA PRO A 402 -11.13 8.28 -15.47
C PRO A 402 -11.29 7.56 -16.82
N THR A 403 -12.22 6.60 -16.92
CA THR A 403 -12.53 5.92 -18.16
C THR A 403 -13.01 6.89 -19.25
N ASP A 404 -13.71 7.95 -18.87
CA ASP A 404 -14.19 8.99 -19.78
C ASP A 404 -13.06 9.92 -20.25
N LEU A 405 -11.94 9.98 -19.52
CA LEU A 405 -10.74 10.77 -19.84
C LEU A 405 -9.71 10.05 -20.75
N ASP A 406 -10.07 8.89 -21.31
CA ASP A 406 -9.17 7.99 -22.07
C ASP A 406 -8.01 7.46 -21.21
N GLU A 407 -8.21 7.43 -19.89
CA GLU A 407 -7.21 6.93 -18.96
C GLU A 407 -7.43 5.44 -18.67
N SER A 408 -6.38 4.66 -18.85
CA SER A 408 -6.42 3.22 -18.58
C SER A 408 -6.46 2.95 -17.08
N LEU A 409 -7.53 2.29 -16.63
CA LEU A 409 -7.66 1.71 -15.30
C LEU A 409 -7.46 0.19 -15.40
N TYR A 410 -6.40 -0.32 -14.77
CA TYR A 410 -6.08 -1.75 -14.78
C TYR A 410 -6.63 -2.43 -13.54
N TYR A 411 -7.09 -3.68 -13.66
CA TYR A 411 -7.74 -4.41 -12.58
C TYR A 411 -7.31 -5.88 -12.51
N VAL A 412 -6.98 -6.36 -11.31
CA VAL A 412 -6.68 -7.77 -11.02
C VAL A 412 -7.25 -8.20 -9.67
N LYS A 413 -7.43 -9.50 -9.48
CA LYS A 413 -7.88 -10.11 -8.22
C LYS A 413 -6.77 -10.99 -7.63
N ALA A 414 -6.62 -10.94 -6.30
CA ALA A 414 -5.79 -11.87 -5.54
C ALA A 414 -6.64 -12.59 -4.47
N ILE A 415 -6.19 -13.74 -3.99
CA ILE A 415 -6.85 -14.50 -2.91
C ILE A 415 -5.91 -14.55 -1.71
N THR A 416 -6.41 -14.21 -0.51
CA THR A 416 -5.60 -14.27 0.71
C THR A 416 -5.35 -15.72 1.12
N ARG A 417 -4.07 -16.08 1.32
CA ARG A 417 -3.67 -17.40 1.85
C ARG A 417 -2.47 -17.27 2.77
N PHE A 418 -2.30 -18.21 3.70
CA PHE A 418 -1.11 -18.26 4.56
C PHE A 418 0.17 -18.49 3.71
N GLN A 419 0.02 -19.30 2.66
CA GLN A 419 1.05 -19.56 1.65
C GLN A 419 0.45 -19.35 0.25
N PRO A 420 0.53 -18.13 -0.31
CA PRO A 420 -0.03 -17.84 -1.61
C PRO A 420 0.74 -18.56 -2.72
N LYS A 421 -0.01 -19.18 -3.64
CA LYS A 421 0.50 -19.79 -4.87
C LYS A 421 0.25 -18.91 -6.10
N ASP A 422 -0.75 -18.04 -5.99
CA ASP A 422 -1.19 -17.14 -7.06
C ASP A 422 -0.62 -15.75 -6.80
N MET A 423 0.07 -15.20 -7.80
CA MET A 423 0.68 -13.87 -7.75
C MET A 423 0.24 -13.09 -8.99
N PRO A 424 -0.93 -12.44 -8.97
CA PRO A 424 -1.41 -11.68 -10.12
C PRO A 424 -0.40 -10.62 -10.55
N VAL A 425 -0.21 -10.50 -11.87
CA VAL A 425 0.73 -9.57 -12.49
C VAL A 425 -0.01 -8.66 -13.48
N ILE A 426 0.25 -7.37 -13.42
CA ILE A 426 -0.14 -6.38 -14.43
C ILE A 426 1.12 -6.03 -15.22
N ASP A 427 1.16 -6.36 -16.50
CA ASP A 427 2.24 -6.02 -17.42
C ASP A 427 1.78 -4.92 -18.38
N ILE A 428 2.50 -3.81 -18.42
CA ILE A 428 2.24 -2.67 -19.31
C ILE A 428 3.51 -2.44 -20.13
N LEU A 429 3.36 -2.50 -21.46
CA LEU A 429 4.41 -2.12 -22.39
C LEU A 429 4.43 -0.60 -22.55
N ASN A 430 5.62 -0.04 -22.75
CA ASN A 430 5.84 1.39 -22.96
C ASN A 430 5.04 2.31 -22.00
N PRO A 431 5.11 2.08 -20.67
CA PRO A 431 4.32 2.84 -19.71
C PRO A 431 4.71 4.32 -19.70
N TYR A 432 3.74 5.20 -19.39
CA TYR A 432 4.05 6.61 -19.09
C TYR A 432 4.97 6.72 -17.86
N PRO A 433 5.99 7.60 -17.92
CA PRO A 433 6.85 7.83 -16.78
C PRO A 433 6.17 8.70 -15.71
N GLY A 434 6.65 8.57 -14.48
CA GLY A 434 6.15 9.30 -13.31
C GLY A 434 5.35 8.40 -12.38
N SER A 435 4.43 9.03 -11.63
CA SER A 435 3.69 8.37 -10.55
C SER A 435 2.60 7.42 -11.07
N TRP A 436 2.57 6.22 -10.54
CA TRP A 436 1.51 5.23 -10.69
C TRP A 436 0.95 4.86 -9.32
N PHE A 437 -0.35 4.75 -9.20
CA PHE A 437 -1.01 4.44 -7.93
C PHE A 437 -1.83 3.17 -8.07
N ALA A 438 -1.65 2.24 -7.11
CA ALA A 438 -2.52 1.08 -6.97
C ALA A 438 -3.30 1.14 -5.67
N ILE A 439 -4.55 0.69 -5.68
CA ILE A 439 -5.35 0.50 -4.47
C ILE A 439 -5.75 -0.96 -4.33
N ALA A 440 -5.83 -1.43 -3.08
CA ALA A 440 -6.25 -2.79 -2.76
C ALA A 440 -7.19 -2.84 -1.56
N PHE A 441 -8.22 -3.68 -1.63
CA PHE A 441 -9.21 -3.83 -0.56
C PHE A 441 -9.92 -5.18 -0.62
N ILE A 442 -10.56 -5.56 0.49
CA ILE A 442 -11.43 -6.74 0.61
C ILE A 442 -12.88 -6.28 0.82
N VAL A 443 -13.85 -7.02 0.31
CA VAL A 443 -15.29 -6.71 0.47
C VAL A 443 -15.83 -7.48 1.69
N SER A 444 -16.66 -6.82 2.51
CA SER A 444 -17.24 -7.40 3.73
C SER A 444 -18.54 -8.15 3.42
N ASP A 445 -18.65 -9.40 3.85
CA ASP A 445 -19.88 -10.21 3.71
C ASP A 445 -20.88 -9.94 4.88
N GLY A 446 -21.17 -8.68 5.18
CA GLY A 446 -22.34 -8.18 5.94
C GLY A 446 -22.73 -8.72 7.34
N ASN A 447 -22.24 -9.88 7.81
CA ASN A 447 -22.72 -10.59 9.01
C ASN A 447 -21.57 -11.35 9.70
N GLU A 448 -20.50 -10.64 10.09
CA GLU A 448 -19.45 -11.26 10.90
C GLU A 448 -19.83 -11.21 12.39
N ALA A 449 -19.72 -12.35 13.07
CA ALA A 449 -19.90 -12.42 14.52
C ALA A 449 -18.76 -11.63 15.21
N ILE A 450 -19.09 -10.81 16.21
CA ILE A 450 -18.08 -10.08 16.98
C ILE A 450 -17.33 -11.11 17.84
N LYS A 451 -16.12 -11.50 17.41
CA LYS A 451 -15.29 -12.43 18.19
C LYS A 451 -14.60 -11.67 19.32
N GLN A 452 -14.91 -12.03 20.56
CA GLN A 452 -14.24 -11.45 21.73
C GLN A 452 -12.74 -11.78 21.75
N GLN A 453 -11.92 -10.80 22.14
CA GLN A 453 -10.48 -10.98 22.22
C GLN A 453 -10.12 -12.03 23.29
N GLY A 454 -9.62 -13.18 22.85
CA GLY A 454 -9.28 -14.33 23.71
C GLY A 454 -10.12 -15.58 23.45
N ILE A 455 -11.29 -15.46 22.80
CA ILE A 455 -12.14 -16.59 22.39
C ILE A 455 -12.19 -16.63 20.85
N GLY A 456 -11.22 -17.32 20.26
CA GLY A 456 -11.00 -17.40 18.81
C GLY A 456 -9.92 -16.44 18.29
N LYS A 457 -9.19 -16.86 17.26
CA LYS A 457 -8.10 -16.06 16.66
C LYS A 457 -8.68 -15.01 15.68
N LYS A 458 -8.32 -13.74 15.86
CA LYS A 458 -8.58 -12.68 14.88
C LYS A 458 -7.63 -12.83 13.69
N CYS A 459 -8.19 -12.98 12.49
CA CYS A 459 -7.39 -13.10 11.26
C CYS A 459 -7.02 -11.71 10.76
N HIS A 460 -5.72 -11.47 10.55
CA HIS A 460 -5.28 -10.30 9.79
C HIS A 460 -4.92 -10.71 8.38
N TYR A 461 -5.32 -9.85 7.45
CA TYR A 461 -5.03 -9.98 6.04
C TYR A 461 -4.09 -8.85 5.64
N SER A 462 -3.15 -9.15 4.75
CA SER A 462 -2.18 -8.18 4.25
C SER A 462 -1.91 -8.42 2.78
N ILE A 463 -1.43 -7.39 2.10
CA ILE A 463 -1.03 -7.46 0.70
C ILE A 463 0.38 -6.91 0.53
N GLY A 464 1.22 -7.69 -0.15
CA GLY A 464 2.49 -7.25 -0.68
C GLY A 464 2.36 -6.87 -2.14
N SER A 465 3.08 -5.84 -2.55
CA SER A 465 3.21 -5.45 -3.95
C SER A 465 4.67 -5.31 -4.36
N MET A 466 4.97 -5.64 -5.62
CA MET A 466 6.28 -5.61 -6.25
C MET A 466 6.23 -5.05 -7.69
N ALA A 467 6.84 -3.89 -7.94
CA ALA A 467 6.97 -3.29 -9.26
C ALA A 467 8.37 -3.46 -9.86
N SER A 468 8.46 -3.57 -11.18
CA SER A 468 9.71 -3.91 -11.89
C SER A 468 9.64 -3.36 -13.33
N TRP A 469 10.69 -2.76 -13.89
CA TRP A 469 10.62 -2.17 -15.23
C TRP A 469 11.89 -2.31 -16.07
N ASN A 470 11.74 -2.52 -17.38
CA ASN A 470 12.81 -2.55 -18.36
C ASN A 470 13.01 -1.14 -18.92
N GLN A 471 14.24 -0.64 -18.91
CA GLN A 471 14.56 0.68 -19.47
C GLN A 471 15.45 0.54 -20.70
N GLU A 472 15.14 1.32 -21.73
CA GLU A 472 15.96 1.42 -22.93
C GLU A 472 17.07 2.45 -22.73
N LEU A 473 18.32 2.02 -22.81
CA LEU A 473 19.49 2.89 -22.60
C LEU A 473 19.96 3.56 -23.89
N ASN A 474 19.71 2.93 -25.03
CA ASN A 474 20.16 3.39 -26.35
C ASN A 474 19.09 4.26 -27.03
N VAL A 475 18.76 5.41 -26.42
CA VAL A 475 17.83 6.39 -27.00
C VAL A 475 18.59 7.64 -27.43
N HIS A 476 18.72 7.83 -28.74
CA HIS A 476 19.49 8.92 -29.34
C HIS A 476 18.76 10.27 -29.23
N LEU A 477 19.46 11.34 -28.87
CA LEU A 477 18.89 12.69 -28.84
C LEU A 477 18.93 13.30 -30.25
N LEU A 478 17.76 13.68 -30.76
CA LEU A 478 17.61 14.48 -31.98
C LEU A 478 17.63 15.96 -31.61
N MET A 479 18.58 16.68 -32.20
CA MET A 479 18.63 18.14 -32.10
C MET A 479 17.77 18.76 -33.21
N PRO A 480 16.99 19.81 -32.91
CA PRO A 480 16.17 20.48 -33.92
C PRO A 480 16.97 20.89 -35.16
N SER A 481 16.40 20.63 -36.33
CA SER A 481 16.97 20.96 -37.65
C SER A 481 18.32 20.32 -37.98
N ILE A 482 18.80 19.35 -37.19
CA ILE A 482 20.03 18.60 -37.45
C ILE A 482 19.68 17.16 -37.86
N PRO A 483 20.00 16.73 -39.11
CA PRO A 483 19.75 15.34 -39.53
C PRO A 483 20.66 14.36 -38.81
N ILE A 484 20.09 13.26 -38.32
CA ILE A 484 20.83 12.07 -37.92
C ILE A 484 20.74 11.03 -39.04
N ARG A 485 21.89 10.43 -39.38
CA ARG A 485 22.01 9.38 -40.39
C ARG A 485 22.03 8.01 -39.74
N LEU A 486 21.21 7.09 -40.24
CA LEU A 486 21.28 5.67 -39.91
C LEU A 486 21.87 4.92 -41.09
N GLN A 487 22.84 4.04 -40.85
CA GLN A 487 23.49 3.22 -41.87
C GLN A 487 23.34 1.74 -41.53
N ASN A 488 22.94 0.91 -42.50
CA ASN A 488 22.81 -0.55 -42.39
C ASN A 488 22.01 -1.00 -41.14
N TYR A 489 20.83 -0.41 -40.92
CA TYR A 489 20.04 -0.66 -39.71
C TYR A 489 18.99 -1.76 -39.91
N SER A 490 19.00 -2.80 -39.08
CA SER A 490 18.07 -3.95 -39.17
C SER A 490 17.24 -4.22 -37.89
N GLU A 491 17.35 -3.38 -36.84
CA GLU A 491 16.66 -3.56 -35.55
C GLU A 491 15.65 -2.42 -35.25
N ILE A 492 15.33 -2.16 -33.97
CA ILE A 492 14.47 -1.05 -33.52
C ILE A 492 15.34 0.09 -33.02
N ALA A 493 15.28 1.27 -33.64
CA ALA A 493 16.01 2.47 -33.22
C ALA A 493 15.10 3.41 -32.45
N TRP A 494 15.59 3.94 -31.33
CA TRP A 494 14.87 4.89 -30.50
C TRP A 494 15.54 6.26 -30.53
N PHE A 495 14.73 7.29 -30.75
CA PHE A 495 15.16 8.68 -30.68
C PHE A 495 14.27 9.47 -29.73
N LYS A 496 14.80 10.57 -29.22
CA LYS A 496 14.05 11.54 -28.44
C LYS A 496 14.38 12.97 -28.82
N PHE A 497 13.42 13.87 -28.72
CA PHE A 497 13.63 15.32 -28.88
C PHE A 497 12.74 16.07 -27.88
N PHE A 498 13.14 17.27 -27.48
CA PHE A 498 12.38 18.09 -26.54
C PHE A 498 11.50 19.09 -27.29
N VAL A 499 10.25 19.26 -26.86
CA VAL A 499 9.30 20.24 -27.41
C VAL A 499 9.15 21.43 -26.46
N PRO A 500 9.62 22.65 -26.83
CA PRO A 500 9.49 23.87 -26.04
C PRO A 500 8.05 24.35 -25.79
N GLU A 501 7.85 25.26 -24.83
CA GLU A 501 6.53 25.80 -24.42
C GLU A 501 5.74 26.48 -25.54
N ASN A 502 6.42 27.19 -26.45
CA ASN A 502 5.80 28.03 -27.49
C ASN A 502 5.70 27.32 -28.86
N THR A 503 5.90 26.01 -28.90
CA THR A 503 5.80 25.24 -30.15
C THR A 503 4.33 25.06 -30.54
N PHE A 504 3.97 25.60 -31.70
CA PHE A 504 2.62 25.45 -32.25
C PHE A 504 2.47 24.16 -33.04
N ALA A 505 3.48 23.80 -33.83
CA ALA A 505 3.54 22.53 -34.54
C ALA A 505 4.98 22.05 -34.66
N PHE A 506 5.15 20.76 -34.93
CA PHE A 506 6.44 20.23 -35.36
C PHE A 506 6.25 19.23 -36.49
N ARG A 507 7.26 19.15 -37.36
CA ARG A 507 7.29 18.25 -38.50
C ARG A 507 8.48 17.31 -38.39
N ILE A 508 8.25 16.03 -38.62
CA ILE A 508 9.29 15.01 -38.72
C ILE A 508 9.45 14.64 -40.18
N ARG A 509 10.64 14.87 -40.73
CA ARG A 509 10.99 14.56 -42.11
C ARG A 509 11.91 13.35 -42.16
N PHE A 510 11.52 12.36 -42.96
CA PHE A 510 12.36 11.22 -43.33
C PHE A 510 12.81 11.39 -44.78
N SER A 511 14.11 11.29 -45.06
CA SER A 511 14.64 11.33 -46.44
C SER A 511 15.66 10.23 -46.70
N GLU A 512 15.54 9.59 -47.86
CA GLU A 512 16.52 8.62 -48.37
C GLU A 512 17.67 9.32 -49.10
N ASN A 513 18.82 8.66 -49.13
CA ASN A 513 20.00 9.12 -49.88
C ASN A 513 20.03 8.40 -51.24
N VAL A 514 19.88 9.15 -52.33
CA VAL A 514 19.74 8.65 -53.72
C VAL A 514 21.02 8.01 -54.30
N ASN A 515 22.05 7.70 -53.50
CA ASN A 515 23.36 7.32 -54.03
C ASN A 515 23.65 5.81 -54.15
N THR A 516 22.69 4.94 -53.87
CA THR A 516 22.87 3.49 -54.10
C THR A 516 21.55 2.86 -54.51
N LEU A 517 21.28 2.79 -55.82
CA LEU A 517 20.45 1.74 -56.47
C LEU A 517 20.56 1.89 -58.00
N ASN A 518 21.71 1.52 -58.56
CA ASN A 518 21.74 1.00 -59.93
C ASN A 518 21.37 -0.49 -59.85
N SER A 519 20.07 -0.79 -59.80
CA SER A 519 19.58 -2.10 -60.20
C SER A 519 18.14 -2.01 -60.67
N SER A 520 17.97 -2.13 -61.98
CA SER A 520 16.71 -2.43 -62.65
C SER A 520 16.16 -3.75 -62.11
N VAL A 521 15.09 -3.69 -61.32
CA VAL A 521 14.24 -4.85 -61.05
C VAL A 521 12.80 -4.43 -61.25
N GLU A 522 12.15 -5.14 -62.16
CA GLU A 522 10.77 -4.96 -62.59
C GLU A 522 9.76 -5.07 -61.44
N SER A 523 8.67 -4.34 -61.63
CA SER A 523 7.48 -4.28 -60.81
C SER A 523 6.87 -5.66 -60.53
N HIS A 524 7.04 -6.17 -59.31
CA HIS A 524 6.14 -7.15 -58.73
C HIS A 524 5.63 -6.65 -57.37
N PHE A 525 4.31 -6.69 -57.21
CA PHE A 525 3.50 -6.35 -56.04
C PHE A 525 4.23 -6.41 -54.69
N TYR A 526 4.71 -5.26 -54.20
CA TYR A 526 5.23 -5.15 -52.83
C TYR A 526 4.07 -5.05 -51.83
N THR A 527 3.78 -6.17 -51.17
CA THR A 527 2.91 -6.22 -49.98
C THR A 527 3.68 -6.01 -48.67
N GLU A 528 5.00 -5.81 -48.74
CA GLU A 528 5.89 -5.62 -47.58
C GLU A 528 6.25 -4.14 -47.37
N CYS A 529 6.49 -3.79 -46.11
CA CYS A 529 6.51 -2.44 -45.55
C CYS A 529 7.95 -2.13 -45.15
N SER A 530 8.57 -1.08 -45.74
CA SER A 530 10.02 -0.83 -45.60
C SER A 530 10.43 -0.58 -44.13
N PHE A 531 9.68 0.26 -43.42
CA PHE A 531 9.84 0.46 -41.98
C PHE A 531 8.53 0.91 -41.30
N VAL A 532 8.42 0.67 -39.99
CA VAL A 532 7.35 1.18 -39.14
C VAL A 532 7.91 2.28 -38.25
N PHE A 533 7.21 3.41 -38.21
CA PHE A 533 7.49 4.53 -37.31
C PHE A 533 6.35 4.71 -36.31
N GLY A 534 6.70 4.99 -35.05
CA GLY A 534 5.76 5.43 -34.02
C GLY A 534 6.28 6.67 -33.31
N ILE A 535 5.36 7.52 -32.85
CA ILE A 535 5.65 8.71 -32.03
C ILE A 535 4.78 8.75 -30.78
N SER A 536 5.38 9.10 -29.65
CA SER A 536 4.66 9.31 -28.39
C SER A 536 5.32 10.41 -27.56
N SER A 537 4.53 11.08 -26.72
CA SER A 537 5.03 12.05 -25.73
C SER A 537 5.27 11.36 -24.39
N ASP A 538 6.38 11.69 -23.72
CA ASP A 538 6.84 11.16 -22.42
C ASP A 538 7.17 9.65 -22.35
N SER A 539 6.53 8.82 -23.17
CA SER A 539 6.74 7.36 -23.23
C SER A 539 7.29 6.93 -24.58
N LEU A 540 7.87 5.72 -24.63
CA LEU A 540 8.24 5.09 -25.90
C LEU A 540 6.97 4.79 -26.71
N PRO A 541 6.98 4.96 -28.04
CA PRO A 541 5.83 4.62 -28.86
C PRO A 541 5.65 3.12 -29.04
N PHE A 542 4.40 2.68 -29.19
CA PHE A 542 4.09 1.33 -29.65
C PHE A 542 4.40 1.19 -31.15
N LEU A 543 5.13 0.14 -31.50
CA LEU A 543 5.46 -0.20 -32.88
C LEU A 543 4.64 -1.44 -33.27
N ASN A 544 3.53 -1.21 -33.96
CA ASN A 544 2.67 -2.29 -34.44
C ASN A 544 3.27 -2.99 -35.66
N SER A 545 2.87 -4.24 -35.91
CA SER A 545 3.13 -4.91 -37.18
C SER A 545 2.40 -4.19 -38.32
N CYS A 546 2.99 -4.12 -39.53
CA CYS A 546 2.45 -3.33 -40.64
C CYS A 546 0.99 -3.67 -40.95
N SER A 547 0.08 -2.81 -40.50
CA SER A 547 -1.33 -2.78 -40.84
C SER A 547 -1.56 -1.72 -41.94
N ASN A 548 -2.67 -1.78 -42.68
CA ASN A 548 -2.92 -0.84 -43.78
C ASN A 548 -2.97 0.65 -43.37
N SER A 549 -3.13 0.98 -42.08
CA SER A 549 -3.15 2.36 -41.57
C SER A 549 -1.76 2.91 -41.17
N THR A 550 -0.70 2.10 -41.22
CA THR A 550 0.68 2.46 -40.80
C THR A 550 1.72 2.11 -41.86
N LYS A 551 1.29 1.84 -43.09
CA LYS A 551 2.19 1.61 -44.22
C LYS A 551 2.73 2.94 -44.73
N TYR A 552 4.02 3.16 -44.58
CA TYR A 552 4.74 4.21 -45.29
C TYR A 552 5.64 3.55 -46.32
N ILE A 553 5.30 3.74 -47.59
CA ILE A 553 6.12 3.37 -48.74
C ILE A 553 6.78 4.67 -49.18
N LEU A 554 8.11 4.71 -49.18
CA LEU A 554 8.84 5.76 -49.86
C LEU A 554 8.69 5.48 -51.35
N ASP A 555 7.76 6.17 -52.00
CA ASP A 555 7.50 6.02 -53.42
C ASP A 555 8.65 6.66 -54.22
N ASN A 556 9.03 6.07 -55.36
CA ASN A 556 10.18 6.52 -56.16
C ASN A 556 10.09 8.00 -56.61
N ASP A 557 8.89 8.60 -56.60
CA ASP A 557 8.64 9.99 -57.01
C ASP A 557 8.72 11.02 -55.85
N SER A 558 8.70 10.58 -54.58
CA SER A 558 8.73 11.48 -53.41
C SER A 558 9.94 11.19 -52.51
N GLN A 559 11.03 11.94 -52.69
CA GLN A 559 12.30 11.80 -51.96
C GLN A 559 12.24 12.14 -50.45
N SER A 560 11.06 12.45 -49.89
CA SER A 560 10.88 12.76 -48.47
C SER A 560 9.46 12.53 -47.96
N LEU A 561 9.33 11.95 -46.76
CA LEU A 561 8.07 11.79 -46.03
C LEU A 561 8.00 12.77 -44.85
N ASP A 562 6.91 13.54 -44.76
CA ASP A 562 6.66 14.53 -43.71
C ASP A 562 5.50 14.10 -42.79
N HIS A 563 5.75 14.02 -41.47
CA HIS A 563 4.72 13.81 -40.45
C HIS A 563 4.54 15.09 -39.61
N LEU A 564 3.37 15.73 -39.70
CA LEU A 564 3.04 16.98 -38.99
C LEU A 564 2.24 16.70 -37.72
N VAL A 565 2.68 17.26 -36.60
CA VAL A 565 1.94 17.25 -35.33
C VAL A 565 1.55 18.68 -34.98
N LEU A 566 0.25 18.95 -34.95
CA LEU A 566 -0.33 20.24 -34.56
C LEU A 566 -0.61 20.28 -33.05
N GLN A 567 -0.44 21.44 -32.44
CA GLN A 567 -0.68 21.73 -31.02
C GLN A 567 -0.12 20.62 -30.09
N PRO A 568 1.20 20.37 -30.16
CA PRO A 568 1.82 19.30 -29.40
C PRO A 568 1.74 19.59 -27.89
N ARG A 569 1.96 18.56 -27.08
CA ARG A 569 2.24 18.77 -25.66
C ARG A 569 3.59 19.47 -25.57
N THR A 570 3.67 20.50 -24.76
CA THR A 570 4.87 21.31 -24.64
C THR A 570 5.57 21.08 -23.30
N ASN A 571 6.84 21.50 -23.20
CA ASN A 571 7.74 21.24 -22.08
C ASN A 571 7.93 19.75 -21.76
N VAL A 572 7.91 18.90 -22.80
CA VAL A 572 8.08 17.44 -22.67
C VAL A 572 8.99 16.87 -23.75
N TYR A 573 9.54 15.68 -23.49
CA TYR A 573 10.24 14.91 -24.50
C TYR A 573 9.25 14.08 -25.32
N TYR A 574 9.45 14.09 -26.64
CA TYR A 574 8.82 13.16 -27.56
C TYR A 574 9.80 12.06 -27.93
N TYR A 575 9.29 10.85 -28.12
CA TYR A 575 10.04 9.67 -28.48
C TYR A 575 9.58 9.15 -29.85
N ILE A 576 10.56 8.79 -30.67
CA ILE A 576 10.42 8.25 -32.01
C ILE A 576 10.96 6.82 -31.96
N GLY A 577 10.17 5.85 -32.39
CA GLY A 577 10.61 4.47 -32.59
C GLY A 577 10.59 4.14 -34.07
N LEU A 578 11.68 3.58 -34.60
CA LEU A 578 11.78 3.11 -35.98
C LEU A 578 12.11 1.63 -35.98
N LYS A 579 11.30 0.82 -36.67
CA LYS A 579 11.57 -0.61 -36.88
C LYS A 579 11.68 -0.88 -38.37
N ALA A 580 12.89 -1.21 -38.81
CA ALA A 580 13.15 -1.57 -40.20
C ALA A 580 12.88 -3.07 -40.43
N HIS A 581 12.34 -3.42 -41.60
CA HIS A 581 12.17 -4.84 -42.01
C HIS A 581 13.33 -5.32 -42.90
N THR A 582 14.02 -4.40 -43.56
CA THR A 582 15.23 -4.60 -44.36
C THR A 582 16.28 -3.56 -43.97
N GLU A 583 17.56 -3.77 -44.33
CA GLU A 583 18.60 -2.76 -44.11
C GLU A 583 18.29 -1.51 -44.95
N ILE A 584 18.17 -0.36 -44.27
CA ILE A 584 17.82 0.93 -44.90
C ILE A 584 18.70 2.06 -44.36
N ASP A 585 18.98 3.02 -45.24
CA ASP A 585 19.73 4.25 -44.94
C ASP A 585 18.78 5.44 -44.97
N ILE A 586 18.41 5.95 -43.77
CA ILE A 586 17.43 7.03 -43.62
C ILE A 586 18.02 8.19 -42.82
N ASN A 587 17.71 9.42 -43.26
CA ASN A 587 17.91 10.64 -42.50
C ASN A 587 16.63 11.05 -41.78
N VAL A 588 16.73 11.38 -40.49
CA VAL A 588 15.62 11.85 -39.66
C VAL A 588 15.88 13.29 -39.22
N ILE A 589 14.95 14.20 -39.49
CA ILE A 589 15.01 15.62 -39.08
C ILE A 589 13.71 16.01 -38.38
N VAL A 590 13.81 16.77 -37.28
CA VAL A 590 12.67 17.41 -36.61
C VAL A 590 12.75 18.92 -36.82
N ILE A 591 11.67 19.50 -37.33
CA ILE A 591 11.54 20.95 -37.62
C ILE A 591 10.41 21.49 -36.73
N PHE A 592 10.69 22.54 -35.96
CA PHE A 592 9.69 23.22 -35.15
C PHE A 592 9.09 24.40 -35.89
N GLU A 593 7.79 24.56 -35.77
CA GLU A 593 7.06 25.76 -36.14
C GLU A 593 6.64 26.44 -34.84
N GLU A 594 7.40 27.47 -34.46
CA GLU A 594 7.10 28.29 -33.29
C GLU A 594 5.99 29.27 -33.62
N CYS A 595 5.20 29.60 -32.59
CA CYS A 595 4.34 30.75 -32.70
C CYS A 595 5.08 32.00 -32.20
N GLU A 596 5.44 32.92 -33.09
CA GLU A 596 5.90 34.25 -32.72
C GLU A 596 4.72 35.07 -32.16
N MET A 597 4.39 34.87 -30.89
CA MET A 597 3.50 35.79 -30.16
C MET A 597 4.35 36.76 -29.34
N SER A 598 4.70 37.91 -29.92
CA SER A 598 5.28 39.03 -29.16
C SER A 598 4.16 39.78 -28.44
N PHE A 599 3.83 39.37 -27.22
CA PHE A 599 3.03 40.20 -26.34
C PHE A 599 3.87 40.62 -25.14
N THR A 600 4.22 41.91 -25.10
CA THR A 600 4.69 42.54 -23.88
C THR A 600 3.59 42.52 -22.83
N ASN A 601 3.96 42.33 -21.56
CA ASN A 601 3.11 42.26 -20.35
C ASN A 601 2.09 43.41 -20.11
N ILE A 602 1.85 44.27 -21.09
CA ILE A 602 1.19 45.57 -20.95
C ILE A 602 -0.23 45.58 -21.56
N ASP A 603 -0.58 44.66 -22.47
CA ASP A 603 -1.82 44.76 -23.27
C ASP A 603 -3.02 43.91 -22.79
N TRP A 604 -2.96 43.33 -21.59
CA TRP A 604 -3.99 42.42 -21.08
C TRP A 604 -4.77 42.96 -19.87
N PHE A 605 -5.79 43.77 -20.11
CA PHE A 605 -6.76 44.15 -19.06
C PHE A 605 -8.21 44.21 -19.60
N PRO A 606 -9.18 43.51 -18.98
CA PRO A 606 -10.60 43.83 -19.13
C PRO A 606 -10.95 45.10 -18.35
N ALA A 607 -11.95 45.82 -18.86
CA ALA A 607 -12.42 47.11 -18.39
C ALA A 607 -12.75 47.15 -16.88
N SER A 608 -12.32 48.23 -16.24
CA SER A 608 -12.75 48.66 -14.91
C SER A 608 -14.26 48.81 -14.83
N LEU A 609 -14.82 48.38 -13.69
CA LEU A 609 -16.16 48.72 -13.21
C LEU A 609 -16.42 50.24 -13.31
N ASN A 610 -17.20 50.68 -14.29
CA ASN A 610 -17.84 52.00 -14.22
C ASN A 610 -19.03 51.91 -13.27
N PHE A 611 -18.78 51.92 -11.96
CA PHE A 611 -19.79 52.36 -11.02
C PHE A 611 -20.01 53.85 -11.28
N LYS A 612 -21.15 54.23 -11.88
CA LYS A 612 -21.64 55.61 -11.83
C LYS A 612 -22.00 55.94 -10.38
N ALA A 613 -21.00 56.26 -9.57
CA ALA A 613 -21.20 57.07 -8.39
C ALA A 613 -21.29 58.52 -8.86
N THR A 614 -22.47 59.10 -8.75
CA THR A 614 -22.71 60.53 -8.86
C THR A 614 -21.83 61.29 -7.87
N SER A 615 -20.77 61.95 -8.34
CA SER A 615 -20.38 63.32 -7.93
C SER A 615 -19.03 63.78 -8.53
N ALA A 616 -19.10 64.92 -9.22
CA ALA A 616 -18.10 65.99 -9.35
C ALA A 616 -16.64 65.74 -9.82
N GLN A 617 -16.38 66.28 -11.01
CA GLN A 617 -15.21 67.08 -11.46
C GLN A 617 -13.79 66.45 -11.65
N LYS A 618 -13.39 66.48 -12.94
CA LYS A 618 -12.07 66.83 -13.52
C LYS A 618 -10.87 65.89 -13.30
N SER A 619 -10.46 65.15 -14.33
CA SER A 619 -9.54 65.61 -15.40
C SER A 619 -9.12 64.42 -16.27
N GLU A 620 -9.40 64.52 -17.56
CA GLU A 620 -9.11 63.50 -18.57
C GLU A 620 -7.64 63.54 -18.96
N THR A 621 -6.91 62.46 -18.66
CA THR A 621 -5.89 61.93 -19.58
C THR A 621 -6.27 60.49 -19.85
N SER A 622 -6.90 60.29 -21.00
CA SER A 622 -7.35 59.00 -21.50
C SER A 622 -6.14 58.15 -21.91
N LEU A 623 -5.65 57.30 -20.99
CA LEU A 623 -4.83 56.16 -21.37
C LEU A 623 -5.76 55.15 -22.06
N SER A 624 -5.63 55.05 -23.39
CA SER A 624 -6.39 54.12 -24.22
C SER A 624 -6.12 52.67 -23.79
N THR A 625 -7.11 52.05 -23.15
CA THR A 625 -7.13 50.61 -22.87
C THR A 625 -7.51 49.88 -24.14
N HIS A 626 -6.55 49.20 -24.78
CA HIS A 626 -6.87 48.29 -25.87
C HIS A 626 -7.71 47.13 -25.31
N LYS A 627 -8.91 46.92 -25.88
CA LYS A 627 -9.73 45.77 -25.52
C LYS A 627 -9.11 44.52 -26.12
N TYR A 628 -9.21 43.39 -25.42
CA TYR A 628 -8.86 42.07 -25.94
C TYR A 628 -9.57 41.76 -27.29
N SER A 629 -10.79 42.29 -27.49
CA SER A 629 -11.51 42.23 -28.77
C SER A 629 -10.71 42.83 -29.94
N ASP A 630 -10.01 43.94 -29.71
CA ASP A 630 -9.28 44.71 -30.72
C ASP A 630 -7.96 44.02 -31.08
N ILE A 631 -7.33 43.34 -30.12
CA ILE A 631 -6.15 42.51 -30.34
C ILE A 631 -6.52 41.28 -31.17
N VAL A 632 -7.65 40.64 -30.86
CA VAL A 632 -8.18 39.51 -31.61
C VAL A 632 -8.64 39.94 -33.01
N GLU A 633 -9.24 41.12 -33.19
CA GLU A 633 -9.58 41.68 -34.51
C GLU A 633 -8.34 42.01 -35.36
N LYS A 634 -7.28 42.58 -34.77
CA LYS A 634 -5.98 42.76 -35.44
C LYS A 634 -5.37 41.42 -35.88
N PHE A 635 -5.56 40.37 -35.08
CA PHE A 635 -5.09 39.03 -35.39
C PHE A 635 -5.92 38.35 -36.50
N ILE A 636 -7.25 38.50 -36.46
CA ILE A 636 -8.18 37.97 -37.48
C ILE A 636 -8.04 38.73 -38.81
N SER A 637 -7.77 40.03 -38.78
CA SER A 637 -7.49 40.81 -40.00
C SER A 637 -6.13 40.47 -40.63
N ALA A 638 -5.12 40.11 -39.83
CA ALA A 638 -3.85 39.55 -40.32
C ALA A 638 -4.00 38.17 -40.99
N LYS A 639 -5.05 37.41 -40.63
CA LYS A 639 -5.39 36.08 -41.18
C LYS A 639 -5.70 36.09 -42.68
N ARG A 640 -6.04 37.26 -43.27
CA ARG A 640 -6.31 37.39 -44.71
C ARG A 640 -5.06 37.32 -45.61
N SER A 641 -3.85 37.25 -45.04
CA SER A 641 -2.60 37.27 -45.83
C SER A 641 -1.70 36.03 -45.70
N TYR A 642 -2.17 34.93 -45.11
CA TYR A 642 -1.39 33.68 -45.07
C TYR A 642 -2.27 32.45 -45.34
N SER A 643 -2.39 32.12 -46.62
CA SER A 643 -2.71 30.78 -47.09
C SER A 643 -1.45 29.92 -46.90
N GLN A 644 -1.27 29.28 -45.73
CA GLN A 644 -0.59 27.97 -45.54
C GLN A 644 -0.26 27.58 -44.09
N ASN A 645 -0.43 28.43 -43.06
CA ASN A 645 -0.22 28.04 -41.65
C ASN A 645 -1.46 28.33 -40.78
N PRO A 646 -1.86 27.44 -39.85
CA PRO A 646 -3.03 27.69 -39.01
C PRO A 646 -2.77 28.84 -38.01
N PRO A 647 -3.80 29.66 -37.68
CA PRO A 647 -3.64 30.80 -36.78
C PRO A 647 -3.33 30.33 -35.36
N CYS A 648 -2.27 30.87 -34.74
CA CYS A 648 -2.05 30.64 -33.32
C CYS A 648 -3.16 31.31 -32.50
N LEU A 649 -3.76 30.56 -31.59
CA LEU A 649 -4.84 31.08 -30.74
C LEU A 649 -4.28 31.42 -29.36
N PRO A 650 -4.61 32.60 -28.78
CA PRO A 650 -4.16 32.98 -27.45
C PRO A 650 -4.72 32.06 -26.37
N ILE A 651 -3.87 31.66 -25.42
CA ILE A 651 -4.22 30.81 -24.27
C ILE A 651 -4.11 31.65 -23.00
N LEU A 652 -5.23 31.85 -22.30
CA LEU A 652 -5.31 32.66 -21.08
C LEU A 652 -4.93 31.84 -19.85
N PRO A 653 -3.88 32.21 -19.07
CA PRO A 653 -3.52 31.49 -17.85
C PRO A 653 -4.42 31.88 -16.67
N LEU A 654 -4.87 30.89 -15.89
CA LEU A 654 -5.42 31.09 -14.55
C LEU A 654 -4.32 30.96 -13.51
N THR A 655 -4.38 31.84 -12.51
CA THR A 655 -3.51 31.82 -11.34
C THR A 655 -4.21 31.09 -10.19
N ARG A 656 -3.43 30.30 -9.45
CA ARG A 656 -3.89 29.61 -8.25
C ARG A 656 -3.93 30.57 -7.06
N ILE A 657 -5.07 30.59 -6.36
CA ILE A 657 -5.25 31.22 -5.06
C ILE A 657 -5.33 30.10 -4.02
N LYS A 658 -4.31 30.05 -3.15
CA LYS A 658 -4.23 29.05 -2.08
C LYS A 658 -5.06 29.48 -0.87
N HIS A 659 -5.78 28.52 -0.28
CA HIS A 659 -6.50 28.72 0.99
C HIS A 659 -5.81 27.95 2.12
N ALA A 660 -6.23 28.21 3.37
CA ALA A 660 -5.62 27.59 4.55
C ALA A 660 -5.97 26.09 4.72
N GLN A 661 -7.12 25.66 4.17
CA GLN A 661 -7.54 24.27 4.19
C GLN A 661 -6.97 23.51 2.98
N ASP A 662 -6.51 22.29 3.20
CA ASP A 662 -6.02 21.43 2.13
C ASP A 662 -7.11 21.15 1.09
N PHE A 663 -6.69 21.05 -0.18
CA PHE A 663 -7.56 20.85 -1.34
C PHE A 663 -8.62 21.94 -1.58
N LEU A 664 -8.55 23.12 -0.94
CA LEU A 664 -9.52 24.20 -1.15
C LEU A 664 -8.95 25.34 -2.00
N ASP A 665 -8.33 25.05 -3.14
CA ASP A 665 -7.71 26.08 -3.99
C ASP A 665 -8.67 26.62 -5.06
N SER A 666 -8.61 27.92 -5.37
CA SER A 666 -9.40 28.54 -6.45
C SER A 666 -8.50 28.97 -7.61
N PHE A 667 -8.99 28.85 -8.84
CA PHE A 667 -8.25 29.27 -10.04
C PHE A 667 -8.93 30.49 -10.67
N MET A 668 -8.21 31.61 -10.75
CA MET A 668 -8.77 32.90 -11.17
C MET A 668 -7.79 33.63 -12.09
N PHE A 669 -8.30 34.50 -12.96
CA PHE A 669 -7.45 35.44 -13.70
C PHE A 669 -6.84 36.44 -12.72
N GLN A 670 -5.54 36.72 -12.91
CA GLN A 670 -4.81 37.70 -12.12
C GLN A 670 -4.57 38.96 -12.96
N GLY A 671 -5.08 40.09 -12.48
CA GLY A 671 -4.66 41.43 -12.92
C GLY A 671 -3.56 41.98 -12.01
N LYS A 672 -3.14 43.23 -12.24
CA LYS A 672 -2.11 43.88 -11.41
C LYS A 672 -2.49 43.93 -9.92
N ASP A 673 -3.74 44.28 -9.64
CA ASP A 673 -4.25 44.47 -8.27
C ASP A 673 -5.62 43.80 -8.02
N TRP A 674 -6.02 42.84 -8.86
CA TRP A 674 -7.33 42.18 -8.73
C TRP A 674 -7.30 40.73 -9.21
N PHE A 675 -8.25 39.94 -8.71
CA PHE A 675 -8.54 38.58 -9.18
C PHE A 675 -9.98 38.51 -9.70
N SER A 676 -10.20 37.82 -10.83
CA SER A 676 -11.54 37.64 -11.41
C SER A 676 -11.74 36.22 -11.91
N SER A 677 -12.93 35.68 -11.67
CA SER A 677 -13.41 34.44 -12.28
C SER A 677 -14.08 34.69 -13.64
N ARG A 678 -14.31 35.96 -14.03
CA ARG A 678 -15.10 36.30 -15.22
C ARG A 678 -14.23 36.42 -16.46
N VAL A 679 -14.68 35.82 -17.57
CA VAL A 679 -14.11 35.99 -18.91
C VAL A 679 -15.12 36.66 -19.83
N SER A 680 -14.65 37.61 -20.64
CA SER A 680 -15.45 38.26 -21.68
C SER A 680 -15.37 37.46 -22.97
N LEU A 681 -16.53 37.13 -23.54
CA LEU A 681 -16.67 36.36 -24.76
C LEU A 681 -17.46 37.16 -25.79
N SER A 682 -17.24 36.85 -27.07
CA SER A 682 -17.96 37.39 -28.20
C SER A 682 -18.28 36.26 -29.18
N CYS A 683 -19.39 36.39 -29.91
CA CYS A 683 -19.90 35.34 -30.80
C CYS A 683 -18.84 34.95 -31.86
N LYS A 684 -18.69 33.65 -32.14
CA LYS A 684 -17.72 33.10 -33.11
C LYS A 684 -16.23 33.30 -32.78
N LYS A 685 -15.88 33.85 -31.61
CA LYS A 685 -14.48 33.95 -31.13
C LYS A 685 -14.16 32.81 -30.14
N LEU A 686 -13.17 31.99 -30.50
CA LEU A 686 -12.68 30.87 -29.67
C LEU A 686 -11.70 31.38 -28.60
N VAL A 687 -11.87 30.92 -27.36
CA VAL A 687 -10.97 31.24 -26.25
C VAL A 687 -10.44 29.97 -25.62
N TYR A 688 -9.12 29.88 -25.46
CA TYR A 688 -8.47 28.83 -24.68
C TYR A 688 -8.02 29.38 -23.33
N ILE A 689 -8.18 28.57 -22.28
CA ILE A 689 -7.78 28.88 -20.92
C ILE A 689 -6.92 27.73 -20.42
N ARG A 690 -5.84 28.03 -19.69
CA ARG A 690 -4.95 27.03 -19.07
C ARG A 690 -4.86 27.20 -17.57
N PHE A 691 -4.78 26.09 -16.83
CA PHE A 691 -4.49 26.07 -15.39
C PHE A 691 -3.71 24.80 -15.03
N GLU A 692 -3.07 24.78 -13.87
CA GLU A 692 -2.16 23.70 -13.46
C GLU A 692 -2.62 23.00 -12.18
N ILE A 693 -2.68 21.67 -12.23
CA ILE A 693 -2.91 20.76 -11.10
C ILE A 693 -1.58 20.15 -10.67
N LEU A 694 -1.19 20.34 -9.40
CA LEU A 694 0.08 19.92 -8.84
C LEU A 694 0.05 18.45 -8.39
N PRO A 695 1.13 17.69 -8.63
CA PRO A 695 1.23 16.30 -8.16
C PRO A 695 1.31 16.23 -6.63
N PHE A 696 0.77 15.14 -6.06
CA PHE A 696 0.73 14.82 -4.61
C PHE A 696 -0.07 15.76 -3.70
N ILE A 697 -0.15 17.05 -4.04
CA ILE A 697 -0.85 18.07 -3.25
C ILE A 697 -2.32 18.15 -3.66
N ASP A 698 -2.64 18.16 -4.95
CA ASP A 698 -4.02 18.42 -5.41
C ASP A 698 -4.79 17.15 -5.77
N ILE A 699 -4.06 16.08 -6.12
CA ILE A 699 -4.63 14.84 -6.66
C ILE A 699 -5.51 14.09 -5.65
N GLY A 700 -5.49 14.49 -4.38
CA GLY A 700 -6.29 13.91 -3.30
C GLY A 700 -7.67 14.55 -3.09
N GLY A 701 -8.01 15.61 -3.82
CA GLY A 701 -9.31 16.27 -3.77
C GLY A 701 -10.18 16.02 -5.01
N THR A 702 -11.23 16.84 -5.15
CA THR A 702 -12.11 16.86 -6.31
C THR A 702 -11.99 18.21 -7.03
N LEU A 703 -11.71 18.20 -8.33
CA LEU A 703 -11.73 19.40 -9.16
C LEU A 703 -13.15 19.69 -9.61
N ILE A 704 -13.64 20.88 -9.28
CA ILE A 704 -14.93 21.39 -9.73
C ILE A 704 -14.70 22.35 -10.88
N THR A 705 -15.43 22.15 -11.98
CA THR A 705 -15.54 23.12 -13.07
C THR A 705 -17.01 23.48 -13.26
N LYS A 706 -17.37 24.70 -12.88
CA LYS A 706 -18.73 25.23 -13.05
C LYS A 706 -18.72 26.51 -13.87
N PHE A 707 -19.62 26.59 -14.85
CA PHE A 707 -19.73 27.71 -15.78
C PHE A 707 -21.13 28.30 -15.71
N ILE A 708 -21.21 29.62 -15.53
CA ILE A 708 -22.47 30.35 -15.34
C ILE A 708 -22.41 31.66 -16.15
N ILE A 709 -23.44 31.96 -16.96
CA ILE A 709 -23.55 33.27 -17.61
C ILE A 709 -23.85 34.33 -16.56
N ASP A 710 -23.09 35.43 -16.58
CA ASP A 710 -23.24 36.52 -15.62
C ASP A 710 -24.62 37.19 -15.69
N ARG A 711 -25.16 37.56 -14.53
CA ARG A 711 -26.54 38.06 -14.39
C ARG A 711 -26.78 39.37 -15.16
N TYR A 712 -25.76 40.21 -15.34
CA TYR A 712 -25.88 41.43 -16.14
C TYR A 712 -25.89 41.14 -17.64
N SER A 713 -25.09 40.17 -18.10
CA SER A 713 -25.12 39.73 -19.49
C SER A 713 -26.44 39.06 -19.88
N GLN A 714 -27.12 38.38 -18.93
CA GLN A 714 -28.47 37.83 -19.16
C GLN A 714 -29.51 38.92 -19.51
N ILE A 715 -29.33 40.16 -19.04
CA ILE A 715 -30.24 41.28 -19.33
C ILE A 715 -29.99 41.83 -20.74
N ASN A 716 -28.73 41.85 -21.19
CA ASN A 716 -28.33 42.34 -22.52
C ASN A 716 -28.61 41.32 -23.64
N LEU A 717 -28.71 40.02 -23.32
CA LEU A 717 -28.96 38.94 -24.28
C LEU A 717 -30.46 38.67 -24.55
N ARG A 718 -31.37 39.51 -24.03
CA ARG A 718 -32.82 39.35 -24.27
C ARG A 718 -33.11 39.38 -25.78
N HIS A 719 -33.78 38.34 -26.28
CA HIS A 719 -34.12 38.04 -27.69
C HIS A 719 -33.10 37.24 -28.52
N ARG A 720 -32.08 36.63 -27.91
CA ARG A 720 -31.11 35.77 -28.62
C ARG A 720 -30.88 34.45 -27.91
N ASP A 721 -30.76 33.39 -28.70
CA ASP A 721 -30.35 32.08 -28.19
C ASP A 721 -28.82 31.99 -28.23
N LEU A 722 -28.21 31.76 -27.07
CA LEU A 722 -26.76 31.60 -26.92
C LEU A 722 -26.44 30.17 -26.52
N VAL A 723 -25.54 29.54 -27.28
CA VAL A 723 -25.00 28.22 -26.97
C VAL A 723 -23.49 28.32 -26.82
N ILE A 724 -22.95 27.93 -25.68
CA ILE A 724 -21.50 27.87 -25.46
C ILE A 724 -21.10 26.40 -25.40
N TYR A 725 -20.25 25.98 -26.34
CA TYR A 725 -19.56 24.69 -26.28
C TYR A 725 -18.30 24.85 -25.44
N ILE A 726 -18.22 24.05 -24.38
CA ILE A 726 -17.10 24.07 -23.44
C ILE A 726 -16.45 22.70 -23.49
N CYS A 727 -15.15 22.67 -23.73
CA CYS A 727 -14.37 21.44 -23.75
C CYS A 727 -13.31 21.48 -22.66
N LEU A 728 -13.21 20.40 -21.88
CA LEU A 728 -12.14 20.24 -20.91
C LEU A 728 -11.20 19.11 -21.37
N ARG A 729 -9.89 19.40 -21.44
CA ARG A 729 -8.88 18.40 -21.81
C ARG A 729 -7.60 18.58 -20.97
N SER A 730 -7.00 17.47 -20.54
CA SER A 730 -5.72 17.49 -19.84
C SER A 730 -4.54 17.36 -20.81
N GLN A 731 -3.40 17.93 -20.44
CA GLN A 731 -2.08 17.86 -21.09
C GLN A 731 -1.94 18.50 -22.47
N ARG A 732 -3.00 18.59 -23.29
CA ARG A 732 -3.00 19.25 -24.60
C ARG A 732 -4.30 20.04 -24.82
N PRO A 733 -4.26 21.15 -25.57
CA PRO A 733 -5.48 21.84 -25.96
C PRO A 733 -6.37 20.94 -26.85
N PRO A 734 -7.70 21.11 -26.80
CA PRO A 734 -8.61 20.55 -27.80
C PRO A 734 -8.26 21.00 -29.22
N PRO A 735 -8.16 20.09 -30.21
CA PRO A 735 -7.78 20.45 -31.57
C PRO A 735 -8.87 21.27 -32.24
N TYR A 736 -8.44 22.27 -33.00
CA TYR A 736 -9.32 23.11 -33.80
C TYR A 736 -9.38 22.59 -35.24
N LEU A 737 -10.58 22.23 -35.71
CA LEU A 737 -10.81 21.79 -37.08
C LEU A 737 -11.13 23.00 -37.94
N SER A 738 -10.13 23.48 -38.69
CA SER A 738 -10.27 24.67 -39.54
C SER A 738 -11.30 24.51 -40.67
N GLU A 739 -11.56 23.28 -41.12
CA GLU A 739 -12.54 22.98 -42.18
C GLU A 739 -14.00 23.21 -41.74
N ILE A 740 -14.29 23.00 -40.45
CA ILE A 740 -15.65 23.01 -39.89
C ILE A 740 -15.81 24.19 -38.90
N GLU A 741 -14.76 24.98 -38.69
CA GLU A 741 -14.69 26.05 -37.68
C GLU A 741 -15.13 25.59 -36.28
N ALA A 742 -14.85 24.34 -35.92
CA ALA A 742 -15.32 23.71 -34.69
C ALA A 742 -14.17 23.14 -33.86
N ILE A 743 -14.36 23.12 -32.53
CA ILE A 743 -13.49 22.34 -31.64
C ILE A 743 -13.87 20.88 -31.76
N ASP A 744 -12.88 20.01 -31.98
CA ASP A 744 -13.07 18.58 -31.82
C ASP A 744 -12.90 18.19 -30.34
N CYS A 745 -14.00 17.76 -29.74
CA CYS A 745 -14.06 17.33 -28.34
C CYS A 745 -14.33 15.83 -28.27
N PRO A 746 -13.34 15.02 -27.86
CA PRO A 746 -13.60 13.61 -27.62
C PRO A 746 -14.52 13.41 -26.40
N ARG A 747 -15.60 12.66 -26.62
CA ARG A 747 -16.63 12.19 -25.64
C ARG A 747 -17.58 13.24 -25.06
N SER A 748 -18.84 12.84 -24.92
CA SER A 748 -19.96 13.68 -24.44
C SER A 748 -19.84 14.17 -23.00
N GLN A 749 -19.03 13.52 -22.14
CA GLN A 749 -18.96 13.86 -20.71
C GLN A 749 -18.00 15.02 -20.38
N LEU A 750 -16.97 15.26 -21.20
CA LEU A 750 -16.03 16.39 -21.05
C LEU A 750 -16.45 17.60 -21.88
N SER A 751 -17.31 17.38 -22.87
CA SER A 751 -18.07 18.45 -23.51
C SER A 751 -19.20 18.89 -22.60
N MET A 752 -19.30 20.19 -22.35
CA MET A 752 -20.46 20.81 -21.73
C MET A 752 -21.11 21.75 -22.75
N ARG A 753 -22.44 21.78 -22.74
CA ARG A 753 -23.23 22.70 -23.52
C ARG A 753 -23.97 23.61 -22.57
N LEU A 754 -23.64 24.89 -22.59
CA LEU A 754 -24.35 25.91 -21.83
C LEU A 754 -25.36 26.57 -22.76
N GLU A 755 -26.64 26.45 -22.44
CA GLU A 755 -27.72 27.05 -23.21
C GLU A 755 -28.36 28.19 -22.41
N PHE A 756 -28.58 29.30 -23.11
CA PHE A 756 -29.33 30.44 -22.61
C PHE A 756 -30.44 30.77 -23.60
N ASN A 757 -31.65 30.84 -23.06
CA ASN A 757 -32.87 31.29 -23.73
C ASN A 757 -33.58 32.29 -22.81
N ASP A 758 -34.45 33.14 -23.36
CA ASP A 758 -35.17 34.25 -22.70
C ASP A 758 -35.88 33.88 -21.37
N SER A 759 -36.13 32.60 -21.11
CA SER A 759 -36.81 32.10 -19.90
C SER A 759 -35.93 31.35 -18.90
N GLN A 760 -34.77 30.82 -19.29
CA GLN A 760 -33.93 29.96 -18.44
C GLN A 760 -32.43 30.06 -18.78
N SER A 761 -31.59 30.30 -17.75
CA SER A 761 -30.14 30.14 -17.86
C SER A 761 -29.73 28.79 -17.27
N THR A 762 -29.16 27.90 -18.09
CA THR A 762 -28.59 26.64 -17.57
C THR A 762 -27.20 26.88 -16.99
N SER A 763 -26.85 26.20 -15.90
CA SER A 763 -25.48 26.13 -15.39
C SER A 763 -24.94 24.73 -15.64
N THR A 764 -23.70 24.60 -16.11
CA THR A 764 -23.04 23.31 -16.29
C THR A 764 -22.01 23.07 -15.20
N LEU A 765 -22.04 21.87 -14.62
CA LEU A 765 -21.15 21.43 -13.54
C LEU A 765 -20.52 20.10 -13.92
N ARG A 766 -19.20 20.00 -13.72
CA ARG A 766 -18.47 18.73 -13.75
C ARG A 766 -17.58 18.61 -12.52
N LEU A 767 -17.51 17.39 -12.01
CA LEU A 767 -16.77 17.00 -10.83
C LEU A 767 -15.75 15.94 -11.24
N ILE A 768 -14.46 16.22 -11.07
CA ILE A 768 -13.37 15.30 -11.42
C ILE A 768 -12.69 14.87 -10.12
N PRO A 769 -13.08 13.73 -9.54
CA PRO A 769 -12.44 13.21 -8.35
C PRO A 769 -11.02 12.73 -8.67
N PHE A 770 -10.09 13.04 -7.79
CA PHE A 770 -8.67 12.70 -7.93
C PHE A 770 -8.12 13.07 -9.32
N PRO A 771 -8.11 14.37 -9.67
CA PRO A 771 -7.73 14.83 -11.00
C PRO A 771 -6.27 14.46 -11.30
N LYS A 772 -6.00 14.15 -12.57
CA LYS A 772 -4.63 13.89 -13.03
C LYS A 772 -3.78 15.18 -12.91
N PRO A 773 -2.53 15.09 -12.43
CA PRO A 773 -1.64 16.24 -12.35
C PRO A 773 -1.19 16.68 -13.75
N GLY A 774 -0.81 17.95 -13.84
CA GLY A 774 -0.34 18.62 -15.07
C GLY A 774 -1.25 19.77 -15.49
N THR A 775 -1.00 20.28 -16.70
CA THR A 775 -1.74 21.40 -17.27
C THR A 775 -3.08 20.93 -17.83
N TRP A 776 -4.14 21.65 -17.51
CA TRP A 776 -5.48 21.46 -18.03
C TRP A 776 -5.87 22.64 -18.91
N PHE A 777 -6.61 22.35 -19.99
CA PHE A 777 -7.06 23.31 -20.97
C PHE A 777 -8.60 23.31 -21.04
N ILE A 778 -9.17 24.51 -21.07
CA ILE A 778 -10.60 24.74 -21.32
C ILE A 778 -10.71 25.51 -22.63
N SER A 779 -11.50 25.03 -23.57
CA SER A 779 -11.87 25.78 -24.77
C SER A 779 -13.31 26.23 -24.70
N LEU A 780 -13.57 27.50 -25.02
CA LEU A 780 -14.88 28.13 -25.01
C LEU A 780 -15.22 28.58 -26.43
N GLN A 781 -16.23 27.96 -27.03
CA GLN A 781 -16.76 28.32 -28.35
C GLN A 781 -18.22 28.78 -28.22
N PRO A 782 -18.47 30.09 -28.23
CA PRO A 782 -19.81 30.64 -28.23
C PRO A 782 -20.42 30.75 -29.63
N LEU A 783 -21.64 30.24 -29.78
CA LEU A 783 -22.48 30.37 -30.96
C LEU A 783 -23.76 31.12 -30.59
N CYS A 784 -24.05 32.18 -31.34
CA CYS A 784 -25.19 33.05 -31.12
C CYS A 784 -26.17 32.90 -32.29
N TYR A 785 -27.45 32.69 -31.98
CA TYR A 785 -28.52 32.59 -32.97
C TYR A 785 -29.48 33.79 -32.81
N ASN A 786 -29.82 34.42 -33.93
CA ASN A 786 -30.85 35.46 -33.97
C ASN A 786 -32.21 34.83 -34.32
N ASN A 787 -33.24 35.13 -33.54
CA ASN A 787 -34.62 34.73 -33.86
C ASN A 787 -35.25 35.60 -34.97
N THR A 788 -34.62 36.70 -35.38
CA THR A 788 -35.04 37.57 -36.48
C THR A 788 -34.04 37.50 -37.64
N SER A 789 -34.46 36.89 -38.74
CA SER A 789 -33.62 36.53 -39.89
C SER A 789 -33.20 37.70 -40.80
N ASN A 790 -33.12 38.94 -40.33
CA ASN A 790 -32.95 40.09 -41.23
C ASN A 790 -32.12 41.27 -40.73
N ASP A 791 -31.13 41.06 -39.84
CA ASP A 791 -30.18 42.13 -39.54
C ASP A 791 -28.72 41.65 -39.64
N THR A 792 -28.02 42.21 -40.64
CA THR A 792 -26.60 41.99 -40.96
C THR A 792 -25.70 43.04 -40.29
N GLN A 793 -26.08 43.55 -39.12
CA GLN A 793 -25.17 44.29 -38.25
C GLN A 793 -24.68 43.37 -37.13
N ASP A 794 -23.53 42.73 -37.38
CA ASP A 794 -22.66 42.09 -36.39
C ASP A 794 -22.12 43.17 -35.44
N ASN A 795 -22.96 43.68 -34.52
CA ASN A 795 -22.44 44.31 -33.32
C ASN A 795 -21.79 43.20 -32.49
N GLU A 796 -20.48 43.32 -32.20
CA GLU A 796 -19.76 42.41 -31.31
C GLU A 796 -20.30 42.53 -29.88
N ASP A 797 -21.42 41.90 -29.61
CA ASP A 797 -22.02 41.88 -28.28
C ASP A 797 -21.12 41.06 -27.35
N ILE A 798 -20.48 41.76 -26.42
CA ILE A 798 -19.62 41.17 -25.40
C ILE A 798 -20.50 40.71 -24.24
N PHE A 799 -20.36 39.44 -23.86
CA PHE A 799 -21.00 38.88 -22.66
C PHE A 799 -19.95 38.27 -21.73
N HIS A 800 -20.30 38.14 -20.45
CA HIS A 800 -19.40 37.66 -19.42
C HIS A 800 -19.82 36.27 -18.92
N LEU A 801 -18.85 35.37 -18.86
CA LEU A 801 -18.99 34.03 -18.30
C LEU A 801 -18.23 33.94 -16.98
N ASP A 802 -18.90 33.55 -15.89
CA ASP A 802 -18.31 33.28 -14.59
C ASP A 802 -17.74 31.86 -14.55
N LEU A 803 -16.42 31.75 -14.40
CA LEU A 803 -15.67 30.50 -14.35
C LEU A 803 -15.38 30.14 -12.89
N ARG A 804 -16.15 29.20 -12.32
CA ARG A 804 -15.91 28.70 -10.96
C ARG A 804 -15.11 27.41 -11.03
N ILE A 805 -13.80 27.57 -11.14
CA ILE A 805 -12.84 26.47 -11.17
C ILE A 805 -12.14 26.42 -9.82
N ARG A 806 -12.36 25.35 -9.05
CA ARG A 806 -11.80 25.19 -7.71
C ARG A 806 -11.55 23.73 -7.38
N LEU A 807 -10.57 23.48 -6.52
CA LEU A 807 -10.41 22.23 -5.81
C LEU A 807 -11.30 22.27 -4.56
N GLN A 808 -11.79 21.11 -4.15
CA GLN A 808 -12.37 20.91 -2.83
C GLN A 808 -12.06 19.52 -2.27
N PRO A 809 -12.12 19.33 -0.95
CA PRO A 809 -11.86 18.02 -0.34
C PRO A 809 -12.81 16.90 -0.82
N CYS A 810 -14.13 17.09 -0.73
CA CYS A 810 -15.11 16.03 -1.05
C CYS A 810 -15.99 16.36 -2.26
N VAL A 811 -16.87 15.44 -2.66
CA VAL A 811 -17.32 15.34 -4.06
C VAL A 811 -18.52 16.23 -4.39
N MET A 812 -19.23 16.74 -3.39
CA MET A 812 -20.51 17.43 -3.59
C MET A 812 -20.35 18.97 -3.52
N GLU A 813 -21.10 19.72 -4.33
CA GLU A 813 -20.89 21.18 -4.51
C GLU A 813 -21.31 22.01 -3.30
N ASN A 814 -22.43 21.65 -2.65
CA ASN A 814 -23.09 22.43 -1.59
C ASN A 814 -23.00 21.79 -0.20
N GLU A 815 -22.99 20.46 -0.14
CA GLU A 815 -22.74 19.68 1.06
C GLU A 815 -21.45 18.91 0.84
N GLN A 816 -20.64 18.65 1.86
CA GLN A 816 -19.36 17.99 1.61
C GLN A 816 -19.57 16.51 1.20
N CYS A 817 -20.56 15.83 1.80
CA CYS A 817 -20.98 14.46 1.53
C CYS A 817 -22.50 14.40 1.76
N GLY A 818 -23.28 14.09 0.71
CA GLY A 818 -24.72 14.43 0.64
C GLY A 818 -25.52 13.97 1.85
N GLY A 819 -25.98 14.91 2.67
CA GLY A 819 -26.88 14.82 3.84
C GLY A 819 -26.59 13.81 4.96
N HIS A 820 -25.88 12.74 4.64
CA HIS A 820 -25.81 11.46 5.35
C HIS A 820 -24.36 10.95 5.39
N GLY A 821 -23.41 11.88 5.38
CA GLY A 821 -21.99 11.60 5.54
C GLY A 821 -21.23 12.86 5.87
N PHE A 822 -19.99 12.70 6.30
CA PHE A 822 -19.07 13.81 6.54
C PHE A 822 -17.78 13.62 5.75
N CYS A 823 -17.14 14.73 5.40
CA CYS A 823 -15.88 14.70 4.67
C CYS A 823 -14.73 14.49 5.65
N LYS A 824 -13.90 13.48 5.37
CA LYS A 824 -12.75 13.16 6.19
C LYS A 824 -11.48 13.24 5.37
N GLU A 825 -10.52 14.00 5.89
CA GLU A 825 -9.15 14.03 5.39
C GLU A 825 -8.40 12.81 5.93
N ASN A 826 -7.79 12.05 5.02
CA ASN A 826 -7.07 10.83 5.33
C ASN A 826 -5.61 10.98 4.97
N HIS A 827 -4.77 10.52 5.88
CA HIS A 827 -3.32 10.50 5.73
C HIS A 827 -2.85 9.06 5.68
N PHE A 828 -2.30 8.65 4.53
CA PHE A 828 -1.67 7.34 4.38
C PHE A 828 -0.19 7.52 4.07
N ARG A 829 0.65 7.37 5.10
CA ARG A 829 2.11 7.64 5.04
C ARG A 829 2.39 9.08 4.61
N HIS A 830 2.74 9.30 3.35
CA HIS A 830 3.04 10.61 2.75
C HIS A 830 1.96 11.06 1.75
N PHE A 831 0.87 10.31 1.64
CA PHE A 831 -0.23 10.57 0.70
C PHE A 831 -1.42 11.16 1.42
N TYR A 832 -1.96 12.22 0.82
CA TYR A 832 -3.07 13.00 1.33
C TYR A 832 -4.24 12.83 0.37
N PHE A 833 -5.40 12.48 0.90
CA PHE A 833 -6.64 12.44 0.13
C PHE A 833 -7.83 12.62 1.05
N SER A 834 -8.93 13.09 0.50
CA SER A 834 -10.20 13.25 1.20
C SER A 834 -11.25 12.32 0.62
N SER A 835 -12.11 11.80 1.48
CA SER A 835 -13.19 10.90 1.09
C SER A 835 -14.41 11.08 1.99
N CYS A 836 -15.58 10.77 1.46
CA CYS A 836 -16.80 10.74 2.24
C CYS A 836 -16.88 9.51 3.13
N HIS A 837 -17.20 9.75 4.41
CA HIS A 837 -17.54 8.72 5.37
C HIS A 837 -19.04 8.75 5.61
N CYS A 838 -19.73 7.68 5.23
CA CYS A 838 -21.19 7.62 5.27
C CYS A 838 -21.68 7.15 6.64
N THR A 839 -22.83 7.67 7.07
CA THR A 839 -23.49 7.25 8.32
C THR A 839 -24.54 6.17 8.04
N ASP A 840 -24.85 5.32 9.02
CA ASP A 840 -26.11 4.53 9.09
C ASP A 840 -26.53 3.75 7.82
N GLY A 841 -25.64 2.92 7.27
CA GLY A 841 -25.98 2.05 6.14
C GLY A 841 -26.19 2.80 4.82
N TRP A 842 -25.95 4.11 4.77
CA TRP A 842 -25.78 4.84 3.52
C TRP A 842 -24.48 4.43 2.86
N LYS A 843 -24.52 4.26 1.54
CA LYS A 843 -23.39 3.82 0.72
C LYS A 843 -23.19 4.74 -0.48
N GLY A 844 -22.07 4.54 -1.16
CA GLY A 844 -21.72 5.26 -2.39
C GLY A 844 -20.72 6.39 -2.16
N TRP A 845 -20.13 6.86 -3.26
CA TRP A 845 -18.99 7.79 -3.26
C TRP A 845 -19.27 9.14 -2.58
N GLY A 846 -20.52 9.61 -2.63
CA GLY A 846 -20.98 10.84 -1.98
C GLY A 846 -21.99 10.62 -0.84
N CYS A 847 -22.17 9.38 -0.35
CA CYS A 847 -23.16 9.02 0.67
C CYS A 847 -24.62 9.32 0.30
N THR A 848 -24.97 9.25 -0.99
CA THR A 848 -26.30 9.60 -1.51
C THR A 848 -27.26 8.42 -1.64
N ASN A 849 -26.81 7.18 -1.42
CA ASN A 849 -27.62 6.00 -1.69
C ASN A 849 -28.05 5.30 -0.39
N GLY A 850 -29.36 5.39 -0.11
CA GLY A 850 -29.99 4.87 1.11
C GLY A 850 -30.65 3.49 0.95
N ILE A 851 -30.23 2.67 -0.01
CA ILE A 851 -30.87 1.36 -0.28
C ILE A 851 -30.86 0.45 0.97
N SER A 852 -29.85 0.62 1.84
CA SER A 852 -29.71 -0.06 3.14
C SER A 852 -29.87 0.87 4.35
N SER A 853 -30.40 2.09 4.17
CA SER A 853 -30.52 3.05 5.29
C SER A 853 -31.67 2.65 6.21
N PHE A 854 -31.37 2.52 7.49
CA PHE A 854 -32.38 2.42 8.53
C PHE A 854 -33.09 3.77 8.70
N SER A 855 -34.36 3.75 9.11
CA SER A 855 -35.12 4.98 9.40
C SER A 855 -34.40 5.80 10.49
N PRO A 856 -34.32 7.15 10.37
CA PRO A 856 -33.68 8.01 11.38
C PRO A 856 -34.28 7.83 12.79
N TYR A 857 -35.56 7.47 12.86
CA TYR A 857 -36.24 7.10 14.11
C TYR A 857 -35.68 5.83 14.74
N LEU A 858 -35.31 4.84 13.93
CA LEU A 858 -34.73 3.59 14.41
C LEU A 858 -33.31 3.80 14.92
N SER A 859 -32.49 4.61 14.26
CA SER A 859 -31.14 4.95 14.71
C SER A 859 -31.14 5.78 16.00
N LEU A 860 -32.08 6.73 16.13
CA LEU A 860 -32.29 7.47 17.36
C LEU A 860 -32.75 6.53 18.49
N LEU A 861 -33.69 5.63 18.21
CA LEU A 861 -34.16 4.63 19.18
C LEU A 861 -33.02 3.72 19.64
N GLN A 862 -32.17 3.25 18.73
CA GLN A 862 -31.01 2.41 19.05
C GLN A 862 -30.01 3.14 19.96
N THR A 863 -29.73 4.41 19.67
CA THR A 863 -28.81 5.25 20.47
C THR A 863 -29.40 5.54 21.85
N LEU A 864 -30.70 5.87 21.90
CA LEU A 864 -31.43 6.08 23.13
C LEU A 864 -31.49 4.81 23.98
N LEU A 865 -31.68 3.64 23.36
CA LEU A 865 -31.73 2.34 24.03
C LEU A 865 -30.40 2.04 24.72
N LEU A 866 -29.27 2.34 24.06
CA LEU A 866 -27.92 2.16 24.61
C LEU A 866 -27.67 3.05 25.82
N ILE A 867 -28.04 4.34 25.75
CA ILE A 867 -27.85 5.29 26.84
C ILE A 867 -28.83 4.99 28.00
N LEU A 868 -30.13 4.84 27.72
CA LEU A 868 -31.16 4.64 28.75
C LEU A 868 -31.02 3.30 29.48
N SER A 869 -30.42 2.28 28.85
CA SER A 869 -30.15 1.00 29.52
C SER A 869 -29.28 1.14 30.78
N ASN A 870 -28.45 2.19 30.86
CA ASN A 870 -27.63 2.45 32.05
C ASN A 870 -28.43 3.01 33.23
N LEU A 871 -29.64 3.56 33.00
CA LEU A 871 -30.50 4.02 34.10
C LEU A 871 -31.01 2.87 34.99
N PHE A 872 -30.89 1.63 34.53
CA PHE A 872 -31.19 0.44 35.36
C PHE A 872 -30.23 0.27 36.55
N PHE A 873 -29.18 1.09 36.70
CA PHE A 873 -28.37 1.19 37.92
C PHE A 873 -29.07 1.97 39.05
N ILE A 874 -30.10 2.79 38.76
CA ILE A 874 -30.80 3.62 39.76
C ILE A 874 -31.35 2.79 40.94
N PRO A 875 -32.04 1.65 40.73
CA PRO A 875 -32.49 0.80 41.83
C PRO A 875 -31.35 0.31 42.72
N ALA A 876 -30.21 -0.07 42.15
CA ALA A 876 -29.04 -0.52 42.91
C ALA A 876 -28.43 0.62 43.74
N ILE A 877 -28.30 1.83 43.16
CA ILE A 877 -27.82 3.04 43.85
C ILE A 877 -28.74 3.38 45.03
N TYR A 878 -30.07 3.36 44.80
CA TYR A 878 -31.06 3.64 45.83
C TYR A 878 -30.98 2.63 46.99
N ILE A 879 -30.92 1.33 46.67
CA ILE A 879 -30.80 0.25 47.65
C ILE A 879 -29.49 0.37 48.45
N ALA A 880 -28.36 0.57 47.78
CA ALA A 880 -27.05 0.73 48.42
C ALA A 880 -27.05 1.93 49.39
N THR A 881 -27.58 3.07 48.96
CA THR A 881 -27.69 4.28 49.80
C THR A 881 -28.60 4.04 51.01
N LYS A 882 -29.76 3.41 50.79
CA LYS A 882 -30.71 3.06 51.87
C LYS A 882 -30.10 2.10 52.89
N TRP A 883 -29.20 1.23 52.44
CA TRP A 883 -28.51 0.26 53.29
C TRP A 883 -27.14 0.72 53.80
N LYS A 884 -26.76 1.99 53.58
CA LYS A 884 -25.51 2.62 54.03
C LYS A 884 -24.23 2.08 53.38
N PHE A 885 -24.33 1.48 52.20
CA PHE A 885 -23.20 1.09 51.35
C PHE A 885 -22.77 2.27 50.47
N TYR A 886 -22.15 3.29 51.07
CA TYR A 886 -21.84 4.54 50.39
C TYR A 886 -20.73 4.41 49.34
N ALA A 887 -19.72 3.58 49.57
CA ALA A 887 -18.63 3.37 48.61
C ALA A 887 -19.15 2.70 47.33
N GLU A 888 -19.98 1.66 47.49
CA GLU A 888 -20.64 0.93 46.42
C GLU A 888 -21.61 1.83 45.66
N ALA A 889 -22.41 2.64 46.36
CA ALA A 889 -23.32 3.60 45.73
C ALA A 889 -22.59 4.62 44.84
N ILE A 890 -21.43 5.12 45.26
CA ILE A 890 -20.60 6.03 44.46
C ILE A 890 -20.05 5.34 43.21
N VAL A 891 -19.57 4.10 43.34
CA VAL A 891 -19.06 3.32 42.18
C VAL A 891 -20.17 3.02 41.18
N TYR A 892 -21.37 2.65 41.63
CA TYR A 892 -22.53 2.42 40.75
C TYR A 892 -22.96 3.71 40.04
N LEU A 893 -22.96 4.84 40.75
CA LEU A 893 -23.24 6.15 40.15
C LEU A 893 -22.19 6.52 39.10
N ALA A 894 -20.91 6.32 39.38
CA ALA A 894 -19.82 6.55 38.43
C ALA A 894 -19.96 5.66 37.19
N THR A 895 -20.29 4.38 37.37
CA THR A 895 -20.50 3.42 36.28
C THR A 895 -21.65 3.85 35.38
N MET A 896 -22.78 4.26 35.97
CA MET A 896 -23.94 4.76 35.23
C MET A 896 -23.57 6.00 34.38
N ILE A 897 -22.84 6.96 34.96
CA ILE A 897 -22.49 8.22 34.29
C ILE A 897 -21.47 7.99 33.17
N PHE A 898 -20.37 7.29 33.45
CA PHE A 898 -19.31 7.07 32.46
C PHE A 898 -19.75 6.17 31.31
N SER A 899 -20.51 5.10 31.58
CA SER A 899 -21.09 4.25 30.54
C SER A 899 -22.05 5.03 29.64
N SER A 900 -22.93 5.86 30.22
CA SER A 900 -23.87 6.67 29.46
C SER A 900 -23.16 7.66 28.53
N PHE A 901 -22.10 8.33 29.01
CA PHE A 901 -21.34 9.28 28.20
C PHE A 901 -20.43 8.60 27.17
N TYR A 902 -19.89 7.44 27.48
CA TYR A 902 -19.15 6.63 26.52
C TYR A 902 -20.04 6.24 25.34
N HIS A 903 -21.21 5.65 25.60
CA HIS A 903 -22.16 5.24 24.55
C HIS A 903 -22.79 6.42 23.81
N ALA A 904 -22.95 7.58 24.45
CA ALA A 904 -23.32 8.82 23.77
C ALA A 904 -22.23 9.31 22.80
N CYS A 905 -20.95 9.03 23.09
CA CYS A 905 -19.81 9.39 22.26
C CYS A 905 -19.49 8.31 21.18
N ASP A 906 -19.80 7.04 21.43
CA ASP A 906 -19.55 5.89 20.55
C ASP A 906 -20.58 5.76 19.40
N THR A 907 -21.55 6.67 19.31
CA THR A 907 -22.59 6.63 18.27
C THR A 907 -22.28 7.56 17.11
N GLU A 908 -22.49 7.06 15.89
CA GLU A 908 -22.07 7.76 14.66
C GLU A 908 -22.89 9.03 14.34
N ASN A 909 -24.10 9.19 14.88
CA ASN A 909 -25.01 10.28 14.50
C ASN A 909 -25.02 11.49 15.44
N ILE A 910 -24.84 11.28 16.74
CA ILE A 910 -24.97 12.31 17.78
C ILE A 910 -23.82 12.09 18.77
N ALA A 911 -22.59 12.03 18.26
CA ALA A 911 -21.39 11.84 19.08
C ALA A 911 -21.20 13.05 20.00
N ILE A 912 -21.73 12.98 21.22
CA ILE A 912 -21.53 14.01 22.26
C ILE A 912 -20.40 13.53 23.15
N CYS A 913 -19.17 13.88 22.77
CA CYS A 913 -17.97 13.52 23.52
C CYS A 913 -17.57 14.67 24.46
N ILE A 914 -17.91 14.56 25.75
CA ILE A 914 -17.52 15.54 26.79
C ILE A 914 -16.00 15.48 27.03
N PHE A 915 -15.40 14.29 26.89
CA PHE A 915 -13.96 14.03 26.99
C PHE A 915 -13.47 13.26 25.76
N LYS A 916 -12.15 13.09 25.65
CA LYS A 916 -11.56 12.23 24.61
C LYS A 916 -12.13 10.80 24.70
N TYR A 917 -12.44 10.22 23.54
CA TYR A 917 -13.01 8.87 23.41
C TYR A 917 -12.24 7.82 24.24
N ASP A 918 -10.91 7.80 24.15
CA ASP A 918 -10.07 6.83 24.86
C ASP A 918 -10.20 6.89 26.39
N VAL A 919 -10.51 8.08 26.93
CA VAL A 919 -10.70 8.32 28.36
C VAL A 919 -12.07 7.85 28.80
N LEU A 920 -13.12 8.18 28.03
CA LEU A 920 -14.47 7.69 28.29
C LEU A 920 -14.53 6.16 28.24
N GLN A 921 -13.88 5.57 27.23
CA GLN A 921 -13.76 4.12 27.10
C GLN A 921 -13.03 3.50 28.30
N PHE A 922 -11.92 4.08 28.75
CA PHE A 922 -11.22 3.60 29.94
C PHE A 922 -12.12 3.65 31.18
N CYS A 923 -12.80 4.78 31.41
CA CYS A 923 -13.66 4.97 32.57
C CYS A 923 -14.85 4.00 32.57
N ASP A 924 -15.44 3.69 31.42
CA ASP A 924 -16.53 2.72 31.29
C ASP A 924 -16.09 1.31 31.73
N PHE A 925 -15.05 0.76 31.09
CA PHE A 925 -14.53 -0.58 31.44
C PHE A 925 -14.01 -0.65 32.89
N TYR A 926 -13.29 0.38 33.35
CA TYR A 926 -12.78 0.44 34.72
C TYR A 926 -13.89 0.46 35.76
N SER A 927 -14.87 1.36 35.61
CA SER A 927 -15.96 1.50 36.58
C SER A 927 -16.89 0.28 36.58
N ALA A 928 -17.16 -0.32 35.41
CA ALA A 928 -17.94 -1.55 35.29
C ALA A 928 -17.28 -2.72 36.04
N ILE A 929 -15.98 -2.98 35.83
CA ILE A 929 -15.27 -4.07 36.54
C ILE A 929 -15.17 -3.77 38.04
N LEU A 930 -14.91 -2.51 38.41
CA LEU A 930 -14.88 -2.09 39.80
C LEU A 930 -16.24 -2.27 40.49
N SER A 931 -17.34 -2.04 39.79
CA SER A 931 -18.70 -2.25 40.32
C SER A 931 -18.95 -3.70 40.72
N PHE A 932 -18.51 -4.66 39.90
CA PHE A 932 -18.57 -6.08 40.24
C PHE A 932 -17.70 -6.40 41.47
N TRP A 933 -16.48 -5.86 41.51
CA TRP A 933 -15.55 -6.09 42.61
C TRP A 933 -16.12 -5.64 43.96
N VAL A 934 -16.58 -4.38 44.05
CA VAL A 934 -17.13 -3.83 45.30
C VAL A 934 -18.42 -4.55 45.70
N THR A 935 -19.24 -5.00 44.73
CA THR A 935 -20.43 -5.83 45.02
C THR A 935 -20.03 -7.16 45.66
N ILE A 936 -19.00 -7.84 45.15
CA ILE A 936 -18.54 -9.13 45.68
C ILE A 936 -17.90 -8.97 47.06
N VAL A 937 -17.12 -7.91 47.28
CA VAL A 937 -16.54 -7.61 48.59
C VAL A 937 -17.64 -7.29 49.62
N ALA A 938 -18.68 -6.56 49.23
CA ALA A 938 -19.85 -6.31 50.09
C ALA A 938 -20.60 -7.61 50.46
N MET A 939 -20.73 -8.56 49.52
CA MET A 939 -21.33 -9.88 49.77
C MET A 939 -20.46 -10.78 50.68
N ALA A 940 -19.15 -10.56 50.71
CA ALA A 940 -18.22 -11.34 51.53
C ALA A 940 -18.34 -11.04 53.04
N CYS A 941 -19.05 -9.97 53.45
CA CYS A 941 -19.27 -9.60 54.86
C CYS A 941 -17.97 -9.58 55.70
N LEU A 942 -16.92 -8.94 55.18
CA LEU A 942 -15.60 -8.87 55.83
C LEU A 942 -15.56 -7.80 56.94
N PRO A 943 -14.61 -7.89 57.89
CA PRO A 943 -14.32 -6.82 58.84
C PRO A 943 -13.97 -5.50 58.11
N LEU A 944 -14.30 -4.35 58.70
CA LEU A 944 -14.14 -3.03 58.06
C LEU A 944 -12.70 -2.74 57.58
N SER A 945 -11.69 -3.17 58.34
CA SER A 945 -10.27 -3.00 57.99
C SER A 945 -9.91 -3.78 56.71
N VAL A 946 -10.30 -5.06 56.66
CA VAL A 946 -10.04 -5.95 55.53
C VAL A 946 -10.86 -5.54 54.30
N SER A 947 -12.10 -5.10 54.49
CA SER A 947 -12.96 -4.60 53.41
C SER A 947 -12.36 -3.34 52.77
N SER A 948 -11.87 -2.39 53.57
CA SER A 948 -11.22 -1.17 53.08
C SER A 948 -9.94 -1.48 52.30
N MET A 949 -9.12 -2.42 52.78
CA MET A 949 -7.93 -2.90 52.06
C MET A 949 -8.30 -3.56 50.74
N ALA A 950 -9.34 -4.41 50.72
CA ALA A 950 -9.81 -5.10 49.51
C ALA A 950 -10.38 -4.11 48.48
N HIS A 951 -11.11 -3.08 48.91
CA HIS A 951 -11.59 -2.01 48.03
C HIS A 951 -10.43 -1.25 47.38
N MET A 952 -9.43 -0.83 48.15
CA MET A 952 -8.27 -0.09 47.62
C MET A 952 -7.40 -0.96 46.72
N ALA A 953 -7.14 -2.21 47.10
CA ALA A 953 -6.35 -3.15 46.29
C ALA A 953 -7.05 -3.46 44.96
N GLY A 954 -8.37 -3.66 44.97
CA GLY A 954 -9.16 -3.86 43.77
C GLY A 954 -9.16 -2.63 42.85
N ALA A 955 -9.40 -1.43 43.40
CA ALA A 955 -9.39 -0.19 42.61
C ALA A 955 -8.06 0.02 41.87
N LEU A 956 -6.93 -0.12 42.57
CA LEU A 956 -5.59 0.03 41.96
C LEU A 956 -5.28 -1.09 40.97
N GLY A 957 -5.57 -2.35 41.33
CA GLY A 957 -5.28 -3.51 40.49
C GLY A 957 -6.11 -3.54 39.20
N ILE A 958 -7.40 -3.21 39.28
CA ILE A 958 -8.29 -3.15 38.11
C ILE A 958 -7.91 -1.97 37.22
N ALA A 959 -7.52 -0.81 37.77
CA ALA A 959 -7.05 0.32 36.97
C ALA A 959 -5.82 -0.04 36.14
N LEU A 960 -4.83 -0.72 36.75
CA LEU A 960 -3.64 -1.19 36.04
C LEU A 960 -3.97 -2.26 34.99
N ALA A 961 -4.89 -3.18 35.30
CA ALA A 961 -5.30 -4.25 34.38
C ALA A 961 -6.01 -3.68 33.13
N VAL A 962 -6.96 -2.77 33.31
CA VAL A 962 -7.68 -2.11 32.21
C VAL A 962 -6.74 -1.24 31.39
N GLN A 963 -5.78 -0.56 32.01
CA GLN A 963 -4.78 0.23 31.29
C GLN A 963 -3.83 -0.64 30.45
N ALA A 964 -3.49 -1.84 30.94
CA ALA A 964 -2.65 -2.77 30.21
C ALA A 964 -3.38 -3.37 28.99
N GLU A 965 -4.61 -3.87 29.18
CA GLU A 965 -5.39 -4.50 28.11
C GLU A 965 -6.90 -4.39 28.37
N LYS A 966 -7.54 -3.33 27.84
CA LYS A 966 -8.96 -3.00 28.10
C LYS A 966 -9.95 -4.13 27.75
N THR A 967 -9.68 -4.89 26.69
CA THR A 967 -10.58 -5.90 26.10
C THR A 967 -10.16 -7.35 26.36
N GLY A 968 -9.11 -7.57 27.17
CA GLY A 968 -8.60 -8.91 27.43
C GLY A 968 -9.52 -9.73 28.33
N LEU A 969 -9.82 -10.99 27.99
CA LEU A 969 -10.64 -11.87 28.83
C LEU A 969 -10.14 -11.96 30.30
N TRP A 970 -8.82 -11.90 30.50
CA TRP A 970 -8.20 -11.98 31.83
C TRP A 970 -8.54 -10.81 32.75
N THR A 971 -8.83 -9.61 32.21
CA THR A 971 -9.19 -8.44 33.03
C THR A 971 -10.56 -8.60 33.68
N PHE A 972 -11.42 -9.45 33.12
CA PHE A 972 -12.71 -9.83 33.71
C PHE A 972 -12.58 -11.05 34.63
N VAL A 973 -11.89 -12.11 34.17
CA VAL A 973 -11.84 -13.39 34.89
C VAL A 973 -11.10 -13.28 36.22
N VAL A 974 -9.97 -12.56 36.28
CA VAL A 974 -9.12 -12.51 37.48
C VAL A 974 -9.82 -11.81 38.65
N PRO A 975 -10.39 -10.59 38.52
CA PRO A 975 -11.11 -9.93 39.60
C PRO A 975 -12.35 -10.71 40.06
N VAL A 976 -13.10 -11.31 39.14
CA VAL A 976 -14.30 -12.08 39.49
C VAL A 976 -13.93 -13.37 40.24
N ALA A 977 -12.93 -14.12 39.76
CA ALA A 977 -12.50 -15.36 40.41
C ALA A 977 -11.90 -15.11 41.80
N THR A 978 -11.06 -14.06 41.92
CA THR A 978 -10.47 -13.69 43.21
C THR A 978 -11.53 -13.18 44.19
N GLY A 979 -12.50 -12.38 43.74
CA GLY A 979 -13.64 -11.95 44.56
C GLY A 979 -14.49 -13.13 45.05
N ILE A 980 -14.83 -14.07 44.16
CA ILE A 980 -15.59 -15.28 44.53
C ILE A 980 -14.81 -16.12 45.55
N ALA A 981 -13.50 -16.27 45.39
CA ALA A 981 -12.66 -16.99 46.35
C ALA A 981 -12.69 -16.32 47.73
N ILE A 982 -12.57 -14.99 47.80
CA ILE A 982 -12.69 -14.21 49.05
C ILE A 982 -14.05 -14.45 49.72
N MET A 983 -15.12 -14.41 48.94
CA MET A 983 -16.49 -14.65 49.42
C MET A 983 -16.65 -16.07 49.98
N LEU A 984 -16.20 -17.09 49.26
CA LEU A 984 -16.29 -18.49 49.68
C LEU A 984 -15.46 -18.78 50.94
N LEU A 985 -14.25 -18.22 51.03
CA LEU A 985 -13.39 -18.35 52.21
C LEU A 985 -14.01 -17.67 53.43
N SER A 986 -14.57 -16.47 53.27
CA SER A 986 -15.26 -15.74 54.34
C SER A 986 -16.47 -16.51 54.86
N TRP A 987 -17.33 -17.00 53.95
CA TRP A 987 -18.51 -17.78 54.33
C TRP A 987 -18.13 -19.13 54.97
N GLY A 988 -17.10 -19.80 54.45
CA GLY A 988 -16.55 -21.03 55.02
C GLY A 988 -16.05 -20.83 56.45
N ASN A 989 -15.30 -19.76 56.69
CA ASN A 989 -14.80 -19.42 58.01
C ASN A 989 -15.93 -19.07 59.00
N GLN A 990 -16.95 -18.33 58.56
CA GLN A 990 -18.13 -18.02 59.36
C GLN A 990 -18.92 -19.28 59.72
N CYS A 991 -19.10 -20.22 58.78
CA CYS A 991 -19.77 -21.49 59.05
C CYS A 991 -18.99 -22.39 60.01
N TRP A 992 -17.65 -22.39 59.92
CA TRP A 992 -16.78 -23.13 60.83
C TRP A 992 -16.91 -22.64 62.28
N HIS A 993 -16.89 -21.32 62.48
CA HIS A 993 -17.03 -20.72 63.81
C HIS A 993 -18.45 -20.79 64.40
N SER A 994 -19.51 -20.73 63.57
CA SER A 994 -20.89 -20.70 64.08
C SER A 994 -21.52 -22.07 64.36
N LYS A 995 -20.87 -23.19 64.00
CA LYS A 995 -21.36 -24.58 64.11
C LYS A 995 -22.82 -24.82 63.63
N SER A 996 -23.38 -23.93 62.80
CA SER A 996 -24.74 -24.06 62.26
C SER A 996 -24.75 -23.71 60.78
N PHE A 997 -25.21 -24.64 59.95
CA PHE A 997 -25.27 -24.46 58.50
C PHE A 997 -26.55 -23.70 58.10
N ARG A 998 -26.57 -22.37 58.31
CA ARG A 998 -27.68 -21.47 57.90
C ARG A 998 -27.53 -20.92 56.47
N LEU A 999 -26.94 -21.70 55.57
CA LEU A 999 -26.65 -21.26 54.20
C LEU A 999 -27.90 -21.24 53.29
N THR A 1000 -28.91 -22.06 53.58
CA THR A 1000 -30.07 -22.31 52.70
C THR A 1000 -31.02 -21.13 52.47
N ARG A 1001 -31.27 -20.27 53.48
CA ARG A 1001 -32.14 -19.08 53.31
C ARG A 1001 -31.41 -17.88 52.68
N LYS A 1002 -30.09 -17.76 52.89
CA LYS A 1002 -29.28 -16.71 52.27
C LYS A 1002 -29.05 -16.96 50.77
N LEU A 1003 -28.85 -18.23 50.37
CA LEU A 1003 -28.67 -18.60 48.97
C LEU A 1003 -29.92 -18.37 48.11
N LEU A 1004 -31.13 -18.56 48.67
CA LEU A 1004 -32.38 -18.45 47.92
C LEU A 1004 -32.65 -17.03 47.40
N HIS A 1005 -32.24 -16.00 48.17
CA HIS A 1005 -32.34 -14.60 47.76
C HIS A 1005 -31.34 -14.19 46.66
N LEU A 1006 -30.26 -14.96 46.49
CA LEU A 1006 -29.23 -14.70 45.47
C LEU A 1006 -29.57 -15.33 44.10
N ILE A 1007 -30.51 -16.28 44.05
CA ILE A 1007 -30.88 -16.99 42.81
C ILE A 1007 -31.32 -16.03 41.69
N PRO A 1008 -32.20 -15.03 41.92
CA PRO A 1008 -32.58 -14.08 40.87
C PRO A 1008 -31.38 -13.27 40.36
N GLY A 1009 -30.50 -12.82 41.26
CA GLY A 1009 -29.28 -12.07 40.90
C GLY A 1009 -28.33 -12.90 40.05
N VAL A 1010 -28.04 -14.14 40.46
CA VAL A 1010 -27.17 -15.06 39.70
C VAL A 1010 -27.77 -15.42 38.33
N ALA A 1011 -29.08 -15.59 38.24
CA ALA A 1011 -29.76 -15.84 36.96
C ALA A 1011 -29.62 -14.66 35.98
N PHE A 1012 -29.75 -13.42 36.47
CA PHE A 1012 -29.50 -12.23 35.64
C PHE A 1012 -28.05 -12.11 35.18
N VAL A 1013 -27.07 -12.40 36.05
CA VAL A 1013 -25.65 -12.41 35.68
C VAL A 1013 -25.37 -13.45 34.59
N LEU A 1014 -25.88 -14.67 34.73
CA LEU A 1014 -25.71 -15.73 33.73
C LEU A 1014 -26.34 -15.37 32.39
N THR A 1015 -27.53 -14.78 32.41
CA THR A 1015 -28.23 -14.31 31.20
C THR A 1015 -27.43 -13.21 30.50
N GLY A 1016 -26.91 -12.25 31.27
CA GLY A 1016 -26.01 -11.22 30.75
C GLY A 1016 -24.77 -11.84 30.08
N LEU A 1017 -24.06 -12.73 30.77
CA LEU A 1017 -22.85 -13.35 30.20
C LEU A 1017 -23.12 -14.13 28.89
N ILE A 1018 -24.29 -14.77 28.75
CA ILE A 1018 -24.69 -15.46 27.52
C ILE A 1018 -24.95 -14.47 26.37
N LEU A 1019 -25.66 -13.36 26.66
CA LEU A 1019 -25.92 -12.30 25.68
C LEU A 1019 -24.60 -11.74 25.12
N PHE A 1020 -23.66 -11.45 26.01
CA PHE A 1020 -22.34 -10.91 25.67
C PHE A 1020 -21.47 -11.90 24.89
N ALA A 1021 -21.43 -13.18 25.29
CA ALA A 1021 -20.49 -14.15 24.73
C ALA A 1021 -20.92 -14.79 23.41
N PHE A 1022 -22.22 -14.95 23.16
CA PHE A 1022 -22.71 -15.81 22.06
C PHE A 1022 -23.72 -15.17 21.10
N LEU A 1023 -24.44 -14.12 21.52
CA LEU A 1023 -25.54 -13.55 20.73
C LEU A 1023 -25.19 -12.22 20.06
N GLU A 1024 -24.05 -11.62 20.41
CA GLU A 1024 -23.60 -10.33 19.91
C GLU A 1024 -22.96 -10.45 18.50
N THR A 1025 -23.47 -9.68 17.55
CA THR A 1025 -23.02 -9.58 16.15
C THR A 1025 -22.96 -8.10 15.75
N GLU A 1026 -22.22 -7.75 14.69
CA GLU A 1026 -22.12 -6.33 14.26
C GLU A 1026 -23.50 -5.71 13.94
N GLY A 1027 -24.43 -6.50 13.40
CA GLY A 1027 -25.78 -6.03 13.05
C GLY A 1027 -26.74 -5.86 14.22
N ASN A 1028 -26.53 -6.57 15.34
CA ASN A 1028 -27.44 -6.55 16.50
C ASN A 1028 -26.81 -5.97 17.78
N TYR A 1029 -25.55 -5.53 17.71
CA TYR A 1029 -24.75 -4.97 18.81
C TYR A 1029 -25.56 -4.03 19.70
N LYS A 1030 -26.17 -2.99 19.10
CA LYS A 1030 -26.88 -1.95 19.84
C LYS A 1030 -28.05 -2.49 20.69
N TYR A 1031 -28.70 -3.58 20.29
CA TYR A 1031 -29.82 -4.19 21.03
C TYR A 1031 -29.34 -5.17 22.10
N ILE A 1032 -28.46 -6.09 21.73
CA ILE A 1032 -27.96 -7.14 22.63
C ILE A 1032 -27.10 -6.53 23.74
N HIS A 1033 -26.27 -5.54 23.41
CA HIS A 1033 -25.42 -4.84 24.38
C HIS A 1033 -26.25 -4.01 25.38
N SER A 1034 -27.34 -3.38 24.93
CA SER A 1034 -28.25 -2.67 25.83
C SER A 1034 -29.01 -3.63 26.77
N ALA A 1035 -29.43 -4.79 26.26
CA ALA A 1035 -30.03 -5.84 27.08
C ALA A 1035 -29.02 -6.40 28.11
N TRP A 1036 -27.75 -6.51 27.72
CA TRP A 1036 -26.66 -6.88 28.62
C TRP A 1036 -26.50 -5.89 29.77
N HIS A 1037 -26.39 -4.58 29.50
CA HIS A 1037 -26.30 -3.56 30.55
C HIS A 1037 -27.50 -3.58 31.50
N ALA A 1038 -28.72 -3.67 30.96
CA ALA A 1038 -29.93 -3.71 31.78
C ALA A 1038 -29.96 -4.96 32.69
N THR A 1039 -29.61 -6.13 32.16
CA THR A 1039 -29.60 -7.39 32.95
C THR A 1039 -28.53 -7.38 34.03
N ILE A 1040 -27.33 -6.88 33.74
CA ILE A 1040 -26.25 -6.75 34.74
C ILE A 1040 -26.61 -5.72 35.83
N ALA A 1041 -27.09 -4.54 35.46
CA ALA A 1041 -27.46 -3.51 36.44
C ALA A 1041 -28.58 -3.96 37.38
N LEU A 1042 -29.59 -4.66 36.85
CA LEU A 1042 -30.66 -5.26 37.65
C LEU A 1042 -30.14 -6.35 38.60
N SER A 1043 -29.12 -7.13 38.19
CA SER A 1043 -28.56 -8.19 39.02
C SER A 1043 -27.99 -7.67 40.35
N ILE A 1044 -27.33 -6.51 40.33
CA ILE A 1044 -26.69 -5.89 41.52
C ILE A 1044 -27.75 -5.57 42.60
N SER A 1045 -28.95 -5.19 42.19
CA SER A 1045 -30.06 -4.89 43.11
C SER A 1045 -30.50 -6.10 43.95
N PHE A 1046 -30.30 -7.32 43.44
CA PHE A 1046 -30.60 -8.57 44.13
C PHE A 1046 -29.39 -9.17 44.87
N LEU A 1047 -28.17 -8.78 44.50
CA LEU A 1047 -26.93 -9.29 45.09
C LEU A 1047 -26.53 -8.56 46.38
N LEU A 1048 -26.92 -7.29 46.53
CA LEU A 1048 -26.60 -6.53 47.75
C LEU A 1048 -27.26 -7.14 49.01
N PRO A 1049 -26.51 -7.36 50.10
CA PRO A 1049 -27.06 -7.87 51.35
C PRO A 1049 -27.82 -6.80 52.14
N ARG A 1050 -28.88 -7.19 52.84
CA ARG A 1050 -29.70 -6.27 53.67
C ARG A 1050 -28.99 -5.91 54.98
N ASN A 1051 -28.96 -4.61 55.33
CA ASN A 1051 -28.23 -4.05 56.49
C ASN A 1051 -28.52 -4.72 57.86
N GLN A 1052 -29.71 -5.28 58.07
CA GLN A 1052 -30.05 -6.05 59.30
C GLN A 1052 -29.16 -7.30 59.52
N GLN A 1053 -28.44 -7.77 58.51
CA GLN A 1053 -27.49 -8.87 58.65
C GLN A 1053 -26.10 -8.40 59.10
N LEU A 1054 -25.73 -7.14 58.83
CA LEU A 1054 -24.44 -6.57 59.22
C LEU A 1054 -24.44 -6.19 60.72
N GLU A 1055 -25.51 -5.61 61.24
CA GLU A 1055 -25.69 -5.34 62.68
C GLU A 1055 -25.68 -6.60 63.54
N ASN A 1056 -26.15 -7.73 63.00
CA ASN A 1056 -26.12 -9.02 63.69
C ASN A 1056 -24.76 -9.72 63.60
N ALA A 1057 -23.99 -9.46 62.53
CA ALA A 1057 -22.62 -9.96 62.38
C ALA A 1057 -21.61 -9.17 63.23
N THR A 1058 -21.75 -7.85 63.34
CA THR A 1058 -20.92 -7.01 64.22
C THR A 1058 -21.24 -7.22 65.70
N LYS A 1059 -22.50 -7.50 66.06
CA LYS A 1059 -22.83 -7.95 67.42
C LYS A 1059 -22.21 -9.31 67.78
N ALA A 1060 -22.04 -10.20 66.80
CA ALA A 1060 -21.42 -11.51 67.00
C ALA A 1060 -19.88 -11.43 67.06
N SER A 1061 -19.23 -10.52 66.33
CA SER A 1061 -17.78 -10.28 66.42
C SER A 1061 -17.39 -9.59 67.73
N ASN A 1062 -18.16 -8.60 68.18
CA ASN A 1062 -17.87 -7.89 69.43
C ASN A 1062 -18.08 -8.77 70.68
N SER A 1063 -18.93 -9.81 70.61
CA SER A 1063 -19.05 -10.79 71.68
C SER A 1063 -17.89 -11.81 71.74
N LEU A 1064 -17.07 -11.90 70.69
CA LEU A 1064 -15.91 -12.78 70.61
C LEU A 1064 -14.63 -12.09 71.12
N GLU A 1065 -14.49 -10.78 70.94
CA GLU A 1065 -13.39 -10.00 71.54
C GLU A 1065 -13.47 -9.94 73.08
N VAL A 1066 -14.67 -9.85 73.65
CA VAL A 1066 -14.88 -9.83 75.12
C VAL A 1066 -14.59 -11.19 75.79
N CYS A 1067 -14.60 -12.30 75.04
CA CYS A 1067 -14.20 -13.61 75.56
C CYS A 1067 -12.67 -13.82 75.52
N ASN A 1068 -11.98 -13.31 74.50
CA ASN A 1068 -10.52 -13.45 74.38
C ASN A 1068 -9.74 -12.60 75.39
N GLU A 1069 -10.26 -11.43 75.82
CA GLU A 1069 -9.61 -10.62 76.85
C GLU A 1069 -9.72 -11.23 78.27
N ARG A 1070 -10.67 -12.13 78.51
CA ARG A 1070 -10.80 -12.83 79.81
C ARG A 1070 -9.92 -14.07 79.94
N GLU A 1071 -9.49 -14.66 78.84
CA GLU A 1071 -8.57 -15.82 78.85
C GLU A 1071 -7.08 -15.40 78.76
N ALA A 1072 -6.77 -14.22 78.21
CA ALA A 1072 -5.39 -13.72 78.08
C ALA A 1072 -4.81 -13.11 79.39
N ASN A 1073 -5.65 -12.78 80.38
CA ASN A 1073 -5.20 -12.19 81.65
C ASN A 1073 -4.81 -13.21 82.74
N THR A 1074 -4.72 -14.49 82.42
CA THR A 1074 -4.37 -15.56 83.37
C THR A 1074 -3.02 -16.25 83.11
N GLU A 1075 -2.26 -15.88 82.07
CA GLU A 1075 -1.05 -16.64 81.68
C GLU A 1075 0.24 -15.82 81.44
N SER A 1076 0.32 -14.53 81.79
CA SER A 1076 1.59 -13.78 81.68
C SER A 1076 2.10 -13.11 82.97
N GLU A 1077 1.71 -13.61 84.13
CA GLU A 1077 2.52 -13.51 85.35
C GLU A 1077 3.57 -14.63 85.35
N ALA A 1078 4.65 -14.48 84.57
CA ALA A 1078 5.97 -15.07 84.84
C ALA A 1078 6.93 -14.81 83.68
N LYS A 1079 8.09 -14.20 84.01
CA LYS A 1079 9.29 -13.95 83.19
C LYS A 1079 9.22 -12.72 82.30
N GLU A 1080 10.15 -11.78 82.28
CA GLU A 1080 11.47 -11.57 82.88
C GLU A 1080 11.89 -10.21 82.28
N SER A 1081 11.70 -9.09 82.98
CA SER A 1081 12.78 -8.35 83.63
C SER A 1081 14.13 -8.40 82.89
N GLU A 1082 14.34 -7.56 81.86
CA GLU A 1082 15.64 -6.94 81.59
C GLU A 1082 15.53 -5.74 80.61
N MET A 1083 16.00 -4.56 81.08
CA MET A 1083 16.49 -3.36 80.35
C MET A 1083 15.56 -2.70 79.32
N ILE A 1084 14.95 -1.52 79.52
CA ILE A 1084 15.46 -0.18 79.92
C ILE A 1084 16.71 0.29 79.13
N ASP A 1085 16.51 1.45 78.49
CA ASP A 1085 17.44 2.38 77.83
C ASP A 1085 17.98 2.05 76.43
N ILE A 1086 17.51 2.83 75.43
CA ILE A 1086 18.31 3.83 74.71
C ILE A 1086 17.42 4.64 73.74
N ALA A 1087 17.60 5.97 73.77
CA ALA A 1087 17.27 6.97 72.74
C ALA A 1087 15.96 7.77 72.87
N GLU A 1088 15.84 8.46 74.00
CA GLU A 1088 15.47 9.88 74.03
C GLU A 1088 16.60 10.71 73.38
N TYR A 1089 16.41 11.29 72.17
CA TYR A 1089 17.00 12.59 71.78
C TYR A 1089 16.54 13.07 70.38
N ARG A 1090 16.18 14.36 70.32
CA ARG A 1090 16.04 15.29 69.17
C ARG A 1090 14.64 15.45 68.57
N LEU A 1091 13.87 16.41 69.10
CA LEU A 1091 13.81 17.84 68.71
C LEU A 1091 12.65 18.04 67.70
N ASN A 1092 11.41 18.28 68.13
CA ASN A 1092 10.87 19.60 68.49
C ASN A 1092 11.87 20.77 68.53
N SER A 1093 11.84 21.60 67.49
CA SER A 1093 11.91 23.07 67.63
C SER A 1093 11.50 23.74 66.32
N ASP A 1094 10.52 24.63 66.43
CA ASP A 1094 10.36 25.86 65.66
C ASP A 1094 10.03 25.80 64.17
N LEU A 1095 8.76 26.07 63.82
CA LEU A 1095 8.40 27.12 62.84
C LEU A 1095 6.88 27.45 62.85
N THR A 1096 6.33 27.87 64.00
CA THR A 1096 5.02 28.54 64.09
C THR A 1096 5.16 29.99 64.56
N THR A 1097 6.05 30.73 63.90
CA THR A 1097 6.12 32.18 63.98
C THR A 1097 6.52 32.68 62.59
N LEU A 1098 5.88 33.76 62.13
CA LEU A 1098 6.13 34.50 60.88
C LEU A 1098 5.17 34.26 59.70
N LEU A 1099 3.87 34.21 59.96
CA LEU A 1099 2.91 34.92 59.11
C LEU A 1099 2.48 36.22 59.81
N SER A 1100 3.17 37.32 59.51
CA SER A 1100 2.58 38.65 59.26
C SER A 1100 3.68 39.72 59.19
N LYS A 1101 4.04 40.15 57.99
CA LYS A 1101 3.97 41.56 57.57
C LYS A 1101 4.53 41.80 56.16
N GLU A 1102 3.68 42.49 55.39
CA GLU A 1102 4.01 43.57 54.45
C GLU A 1102 4.63 43.26 53.08
N SER A 1103 3.75 43.41 52.07
CA SER A 1103 3.89 44.31 50.91
C SER A 1103 5.22 44.38 50.15
N SER A 1104 5.22 43.86 48.92
CA SER A 1104 5.32 44.63 47.67
C SER A 1104 4.98 43.77 46.48
#